data_AF-A0A936G788-F1
#
_entry.id   AF-A0A936G788-F1
#
_cell.length_a   1.000
_cell.length_b   1.000
_cell.length_c   1.000
_cell.angle_alpha   90.00
_cell.angle_beta   90.00
_cell.angle_gamma   90.00
#
_symmetry.space_group_name_H-M   'P 1'
#
loop_
_entity.id
_entity.type
_entity.pdbx_description
1 polymer ?
#
loop_
_entity_poly.entity_id
_entity_poly.type
_entity_poly.pdbx_seq_one_letter_code
_entity_poly.pdbx_strand_id
1 'polypeptide(L)'
;MKKYKNILFMLMTMFAILAQLVNPTLAYADGEPPLPPTDAAPTDLPTVTDLPTQPDAMGPEAAPTELPVATDIPASDSPTVDTVATDIPTADTPTAEEPTLLEIMEQIPAQTDIVVLDANGEAMPLATQEAADVIVEGDPMWCPAGATTVTVNCVNAATVSALLPLLASKNEDGIIYFYTPTAYNINDVTFDGTNLNLDQLADNALTIQGGWGGNPNLGSAITFSGNSLFSVPISIINWTGAVAVNNITVNGASGTGLTVTTAGNISLDNVSSNNNLGLGASIDNTTSSSSASVTLTGDNTFNGNDLAGLYILSNGNVSANMAWGVRKTPGLLVWSDGNISLNNVTANGNGGKYDCTSDGNWSDCYSGITLKNYYGTGNVTLTGTNEFSNNQGWGLYVDSYGAISLENINATYNGLEGANLYGFQKDITLTGKNAFNSNGKYGEWSGLFIGTFGDVIISGSNEFNNNYYDGVEIWSLGNISLNSIIAKNNAYSGAYFSTPQDVTVYSSVFSDNKKYGVDAYDVCGSLNFDSSTLTAFNSNVSGDYLNPAGGDYTFYYYDANTDKYEETTIPCKGEVTVDGKSINPNATLNSVLEARGGNEVEFDLSCERRGSFPVTLTNGDKIEIICPVSGTARIKRLDNTMLPAELPAGYTYTSAFSLEIIKNNNPIDYIDEGGSVKVSFEVPYMEEGVAYSILYLDNGIWVPLKEFMLDGNGNPRGFNLHADDLRKILSGSNFIFEEDSPTRLEISTNFPGIFVLAQH
;
A
#
# COMPACT_ATOMS: atom_id res chain seq x y z
N MET A 1 30.66 -41.68 -26.28
CA MET A 1 29.24 -42.08 -26.40
C MET A 1 28.23 -41.05 -25.90
N LYS A 2 28.51 -40.18 -24.90
CA LYS A 2 27.57 -39.11 -24.45
C LYS A 2 27.22 -38.06 -25.53
N LYS A 3 28.17 -37.64 -26.38
CA LYS A 3 27.92 -36.64 -27.44
C LYS A 3 26.96 -37.11 -28.56
N TYR A 4 26.85 -38.41 -28.80
CA TYR A 4 25.93 -38.95 -29.81
C TYR A 4 24.49 -39.12 -29.29
N LYS A 5 24.29 -39.24 -27.97
CA LYS A 5 22.94 -39.28 -27.36
C LYS A 5 22.22 -37.95 -27.48
N ASN A 6 22.92 -36.83 -27.27
CA ASN A 6 22.30 -35.50 -27.30
C ASN A 6 21.91 -35.09 -28.73
N ILE A 7 22.72 -35.45 -29.74
CA ILE A 7 22.40 -35.19 -31.14
C ILE A 7 21.22 -36.04 -31.61
N LEU A 8 21.13 -37.30 -31.17
CA LEU A 8 19.99 -38.18 -31.50
C LEU A 8 18.70 -37.70 -30.85
N PHE A 9 18.76 -37.18 -29.61
CA PHE A 9 17.60 -36.62 -28.91
C PHE A 9 17.12 -35.31 -29.54
N MET A 10 18.05 -34.46 -29.98
CA MET A 10 17.75 -33.21 -30.69
C MET A 10 17.12 -33.48 -32.08
N LEU A 11 17.60 -34.50 -32.79
CA LEU A 11 17.01 -34.92 -34.07
C LEU A 11 15.62 -35.54 -33.91
N MET A 12 15.38 -36.33 -32.84
CA MET A 12 14.04 -36.89 -32.56
C MET A 12 13.02 -35.82 -32.17
N THR A 13 13.43 -34.83 -31.36
CA THR A 13 12.55 -33.72 -30.97
C THR A 13 12.22 -32.83 -32.15
N MET A 14 13.19 -32.55 -33.03
CA MET A 14 12.95 -31.80 -34.27
C MET A 14 12.00 -32.54 -35.22
N PHE A 15 12.10 -33.88 -35.32
CA PHE A 15 11.18 -34.69 -36.13
C PHE A 15 9.76 -34.74 -35.55
N ALA A 16 9.62 -34.73 -34.22
CA ALA A 16 8.32 -34.69 -33.55
C ALA A 16 7.59 -33.36 -33.79
N ILE A 17 8.32 -32.24 -33.77
CA ILE A 17 7.77 -30.90 -34.08
C ILE A 17 7.35 -30.82 -35.56
N LEU A 18 8.17 -31.36 -36.46
CA LEU A 18 7.83 -31.43 -37.89
C LEU A 18 6.61 -32.32 -38.16
N ALA A 19 6.42 -33.41 -37.41
CA ALA A 19 5.25 -34.28 -37.55
C ALA A 19 3.95 -33.62 -37.04
N GLN A 20 4.02 -32.72 -36.06
CA GLN A 20 2.87 -31.97 -35.54
C GLN A 20 2.38 -30.88 -36.53
N LEU A 21 3.26 -30.37 -37.40
CA LEU A 21 2.91 -29.39 -38.42
C LEU A 21 2.18 -29.98 -39.63
N VAL A 22 2.17 -31.31 -39.80
CA VAL A 22 1.59 -31.97 -40.99
C VAL A 22 0.12 -32.36 -40.80
N ASN A 23 -0.43 -32.31 -39.58
CA ASN A 23 -1.87 -32.54 -39.30
C ASN A 23 -2.36 -31.71 -38.09
N PRO A 24 -2.68 -30.42 -38.26
CA PRO A 24 -3.38 -29.68 -37.21
C PRO A 24 -4.78 -30.28 -37.02
N THR A 25 -5.04 -30.82 -35.83
CA THR A 25 -6.41 -31.18 -35.43
C THR A 25 -7.13 -29.88 -35.08
N LEU A 26 -8.12 -29.51 -35.88
CA LEU A 26 -9.04 -28.40 -35.58
C LEU A 26 -9.90 -28.80 -34.38
N ALA A 27 -9.70 -28.13 -33.25
CA ALA A 27 -10.60 -28.21 -32.10
C ALA A 27 -11.74 -27.19 -32.31
N TYR A 28 -12.97 -27.67 -32.41
CA TYR A 28 -14.17 -26.84 -32.38
C TYR A 28 -14.60 -26.64 -30.93
N ALA A 29 -14.73 -25.39 -30.49
CA ALA A 29 -15.34 -25.04 -29.21
C ALA A 29 -16.85 -24.87 -29.42
N ASP A 30 -17.58 -25.98 -29.49
CA ASP A 30 -19.05 -25.98 -29.41
C ASP A 30 -19.45 -26.24 -27.96
N GLY A 31 -19.41 -25.20 -27.14
CA GLY A 31 -20.06 -25.15 -25.84
C GLY A 31 -20.96 -23.92 -25.79
N GLU A 32 -22.26 -24.13 -25.58
CA GLU A 32 -23.19 -23.01 -25.35
C GLU A 32 -22.73 -22.18 -24.14
N PRO A 33 -22.75 -20.84 -24.24
CA PRO A 33 -22.39 -19.98 -23.11
C PRO A 33 -23.41 -20.16 -21.96
N PRO A 34 -22.95 -20.11 -20.70
CA PRO A 34 -23.84 -20.30 -19.55
C PRO A 34 -24.91 -19.21 -19.49
N LEU A 35 -26.14 -19.63 -19.20
CA LEU A 35 -27.28 -18.73 -19.00
C LEU A 35 -27.02 -17.75 -17.84
N PRO A 36 -27.41 -16.47 -17.99
CA PRO A 36 -27.30 -15.51 -16.89
C PRO A 36 -28.18 -15.93 -15.71
N PRO A 37 -27.76 -15.65 -14.46
CA PRO A 37 -28.52 -16.00 -13.27
C PRO A 37 -29.91 -15.33 -13.32
N THR A 38 -30.93 -16.13 -13.06
CA THR A 38 -32.32 -15.70 -13.01
C THR A 38 -32.61 -15.01 -11.68
N ASP A 39 -33.27 -13.85 -11.73
CA ASP A 39 -33.72 -13.04 -10.60
C ASP A 39 -34.38 -13.89 -9.51
N ALA A 40 -33.75 -13.92 -8.33
CA ALA A 40 -34.42 -14.29 -7.10
C ALA A 40 -35.23 -13.10 -6.62
N ALA A 41 -36.55 -13.24 -6.63
CA ALA A 41 -37.49 -12.29 -6.03
C ALA A 41 -37.11 -12.00 -4.56
N PRO A 42 -37.22 -10.74 -4.10
CA PRO A 42 -36.81 -10.38 -2.75
C PRO A 42 -37.78 -10.98 -1.73
N THR A 43 -37.23 -11.84 -0.86
CA THR A 43 -37.86 -12.26 0.39
C THR A 43 -37.80 -11.12 1.40
N ASP A 44 -38.96 -10.76 1.95
CA ASP A 44 -39.16 -9.88 3.10
C ASP A 44 -38.15 -10.16 4.23
N LEU A 45 -37.44 -9.12 4.68
CA LEU A 45 -36.78 -9.08 5.99
C LEU A 45 -37.30 -7.86 6.78
N PRO A 46 -37.35 -7.95 8.12
CA PRO A 46 -38.24 -7.17 8.96
C PRO A 46 -37.69 -5.77 9.26
N THR A 47 -38.62 -4.84 9.47
CA THR A 47 -38.42 -3.56 10.14
C THR A 47 -37.73 -3.72 11.50
N VAL A 48 -36.55 -3.12 11.64
CA VAL A 48 -35.93 -2.83 12.93
C VAL A 48 -35.75 -1.32 13.05
N THR A 49 -36.57 -0.75 13.93
CA THR A 49 -36.47 0.58 14.50
C THR A 49 -35.28 0.69 15.45
N ASP A 50 -34.81 1.92 15.65
CA ASP A 50 -33.84 2.42 16.63
C ASP A 50 -32.36 2.45 16.21
N LEU A 51 -31.94 3.62 15.72
CA LEU A 51 -30.58 4.14 15.85
C LEU A 51 -30.60 5.29 16.87
N PRO A 52 -29.69 5.32 17.86
CA PRO A 52 -29.64 6.39 18.85
C PRO A 52 -29.03 7.67 18.28
N THR A 53 -29.58 8.79 18.76
CA THR A 53 -29.24 10.19 18.52
C THR A 53 -27.77 10.55 18.76
N GLN A 54 -27.18 11.25 17.80
CA GLN A 54 -25.94 12.02 17.88
C GLN A 54 -26.11 13.24 18.82
N PRO A 55 -25.12 13.63 19.64
CA PRO A 55 -25.15 14.91 20.35
C PRO A 55 -24.55 16.05 19.50
N ASP A 56 -25.16 17.22 19.67
CA ASP A 56 -24.92 18.49 18.98
C ASP A 56 -23.51 19.09 19.10
N ALA A 57 -23.11 19.74 18.01
CA ALA A 57 -22.43 21.04 17.89
C ALA A 57 -21.31 21.43 18.88
N MET A 58 -20.08 21.51 18.36
CA MET A 58 -19.03 22.43 18.83
C MET A 58 -18.67 23.41 17.70
N GLY A 59 -18.54 24.69 18.07
CA GLY A 59 -18.49 25.87 17.20
C GLY A 59 -17.20 26.10 16.39
N PRO A 60 -17.11 27.24 15.68
CA PRO A 60 -16.11 27.45 14.64
C PRO A 60 -14.70 27.65 15.21
N GLU A 61 -13.76 26.88 14.65
CA GLU A 61 -12.33 26.92 14.92
C GLU A 61 -11.68 28.17 14.28
N ALA A 62 -10.81 28.82 15.06
CA ALA A 62 -10.13 30.05 14.69
C ALA A 62 -8.90 29.78 13.82
N ALA A 63 -8.66 30.68 12.86
CA ALA A 63 -7.53 30.66 11.93
C ALA A 63 -6.15 30.67 12.61
N PRO A 64 -5.12 30.03 12.03
CA PRO A 64 -3.79 29.99 12.61
C PRO A 64 -3.06 31.32 12.42
N THR A 65 -2.41 31.77 13.50
CA THR A 65 -1.60 32.98 13.58
C THR A 65 -0.16 32.65 13.20
N GLU A 66 0.41 33.34 12.20
CA GLU A 66 1.83 33.29 11.88
C GLU A 66 2.69 33.85 13.02
N LEU A 67 3.83 33.21 13.31
CA LEU A 67 4.90 33.78 14.13
C LEU A 67 6.28 33.58 13.47
N PRO A 68 7.24 34.49 13.72
CA PRO A 68 8.17 34.95 12.70
C PRO A 68 9.57 34.34 12.74
N VAL A 69 10.27 34.54 11.63
CA VAL A 69 11.71 34.31 11.40
C VAL A 69 12.57 35.08 12.40
N ALA A 70 13.61 34.44 12.94
CA ALA A 70 14.71 35.11 13.63
C ALA A 70 16.09 34.55 13.23
N THR A 71 16.97 35.49 12.91
CA THR A 71 18.35 35.43 12.42
C THR A 71 19.41 35.13 13.50
N ASP A 72 20.42 34.33 13.11
CA ASP A 72 21.88 34.41 13.32
C ASP A 72 22.57 34.60 14.72
N ILE A 73 23.43 33.59 15.02
CA ILE A 73 24.83 33.61 15.58
C ILE A 73 24.99 33.76 17.13
N PRO A 74 26.02 33.19 17.84
CA PRO A 74 27.15 32.29 17.47
C PRO A 74 27.32 31.00 18.34
N ALA A 75 28.30 30.18 17.95
CA ALA A 75 28.91 29.07 18.69
C ALA A 75 29.69 29.48 19.95
N SER A 76 29.69 28.63 21.00
CA SER A 76 30.80 28.43 21.96
C SER A 76 30.47 27.32 22.97
N ASP A 77 31.48 26.47 23.15
CA ASP A 77 31.89 25.66 24.29
C ASP A 77 31.00 24.55 24.90
N SER A 78 31.60 23.35 24.86
CA SER A 78 31.33 22.21 25.73
C SER A 78 31.27 22.61 27.21
N PRO A 79 30.52 21.84 28.01
CA PRO A 79 31.01 21.53 29.34
C PRO A 79 30.98 20.05 29.69
N THR A 80 31.93 19.77 30.57
CA THR A 80 32.29 18.58 31.30
C THR A 80 31.16 17.96 32.13
N VAL A 81 31.30 16.64 32.29
CA VAL A 81 30.64 15.76 33.25
C VAL A 81 30.78 16.31 34.68
N ASP A 82 29.66 16.44 35.39
CA ASP A 82 29.64 16.34 36.85
C ASP A 82 28.34 15.65 37.30
N THR A 83 28.53 14.62 38.12
CA THR A 83 27.50 13.75 38.68
C THR A 83 26.76 14.43 39.82
N VAL A 84 25.43 14.55 39.71
CA VAL A 84 24.56 14.83 40.87
C VAL A 84 23.33 13.92 40.78
N ALA A 85 23.20 13.05 41.79
CA ALA A 85 22.04 12.22 42.02
C ALA A 85 20.79 13.08 42.28
N THR A 86 19.67 12.72 41.66
CA THR A 86 18.35 13.25 42.00
C THR A 86 17.36 12.10 42.06
N ASP A 87 16.83 11.86 43.26
CA ASP A 87 15.69 11.01 43.55
C ASP A 87 14.45 11.47 42.77
N ILE A 88 13.79 10.54 42.08
CA ILE A 88 12.44 10.72 41.54
C ILE A 88 11.53 9.70 42.23
N PRO A 89 10.38 10.11 42.78
CA PRO A 89 9.46 9.20 43.44
C PRO A 89 8.66 8.40 42.40
N THR A 90 8.71 7.07 42.50
CA THR A 90 7.88 6.14 41.73
C THR A 90 6.43 6.20 42.20
N ALA A 91 5.51 6.32 41.24
CA ALA A 91 4.08 6.11 41.46
C ALA A 91 3.78 4.61 41.36
N ASP A 92 3.29 4.03 42.47
CA ASP A 92 2.86 2.64 42.56
C ASP A 92 1.51 2.43 41.85
N THR A 93 1.50 1.57 40.84
CA THR A 93 0.33 0.79 40.41
C THR A 93 0.61 -0.68 40.72
N PRO A 94 -0.28 -1.43 41.39
CA PRO A 94 0.02 -2.78 41.84
C PRO A 94 -0.02 -3.76 40.66
N THR A 95 1.14 -4.29 40.32
CA THR A 95 1.28 -5.50 39.50
C THR A 95 0.78 -6.68 40.33
N ALA A 96 -0.06 -7.55 39.75
CA ALA A 96 -0.44 -8.80 40.39
C ALA A 96 0.82 -9.68 40.54
N GLU A 97 1.21 -9.99 41.77
CA GLU A 97 2.29 -10.93 42.06
C GLU A 97 1.86 -12.34 41.65
N GLU A 98 2.73 -13.04 40.92
CA GLU A 98 2.65 -14.49 40.67
C GLU A 98 2.75 -15.23 42.02
N PRO A 99 2.01 -16.35 42.21
CA PRO A 99 1.99 -17.06 43.48
C PRO A 99 3.37 -17.62 43.84
N THR A 100 3.74 -17.46 45.10
CA THR A 100 5.01 -17.97 45.62
C THR A 100 4.99 -19.50 45.73
N LEU A 101 6.16 -20.15 45.70
CA LEU A 101 6.26 -21.61 45.90
C LEU A 101 5.56 -22.09 47.19
N LEU A 102 5.46 -21.23 48.22
CA LEU A 102 4.70 -21.51 49.44
C LEU A 102 3.19 -21.68 49.19
N GLU A 103 2.60 -20.86 48.31
CA GLU A 103 1.17 -20.90 47.99
C GLU A 103 0.82 -22.07 47.06
N ILE A 104 1.79 -22.51 46.24
CA ILE A 104 1.66 -23.71 45.40
C ILE A 104 1.75 -24.99 46.25
N MET A 105 2.61 -25.00 47.27
CA MET A 105 2.73 -26.15 48.19
C MET A 105 1.50 -26.37 49.08
N GLU A 106 0.69 -25.33 49.34
CA GLU A 106 -0.59 -25.45 50.07
C GLU A 106 -1.70 -26.15 49.28
N GLN A 107 -1.55 -26.31 47.95
CA GLN A 107 -2.55 -26.93 47.08
C GLN A 107 -2.30 -28.43 46.81
N ILE A 108 -1.24 -29.02 47.37
CA ILE A 108 -0.92 -30.45 47.22
C ILE A 108 -1.81 -31.27 48.17
N PRO A 109 -2.51 -32.33 47.68
CA PRO A 109 -3.29 -33.22 48.55
C PRO A 109 -2.42 -33.78 49.67
N ALA A 110 -2.95 -33.83 50.90
CA ALA A 110 -2.25 -34.11 52.15
C ALA A 110 -1.60 -35.52 52.30
N GLN A 111 -1.29 -36.24 51.22
CA GLN A 111 -0.61 -37.54 51.22
C GLN A 111 0.40 -37.73 50.09
N THR A 112 0.98 -36.65 49.56
CA THR A 112 2.06 -36.75 48.56
C THR A 112 3.37 -36.30 49.20
N ASP A 113 4.22 -37.24 49.60
CA ASP A 113 5.59 -36.93 50.03
C ASP A 113 6.45 -36.68 48.79
N ILE A 114 6.76 -35.42 48.51
CA ILE A 114 7.76 -35.04 47.51
C ILE A 114 9.09 -34.89 48.24
N VAL A 115 10.09 -35.69 47.87
CA VAL A 115 11.45 -35.65 48.44
C VAL A 115 12.42 -35.40 47.29
N VAL A 116 13.15 -34.29 47.35
CA VAL A 116 14.31 -34.03 46.49
C VAL A 116 15.51 -34.70 47.15
N LEU A 117 16.27 -35.52 46.42
CA LEU A 117 17.44 -36.22 46.94
C LEU A 117 18.72 -35.58 46.40
N ASP A 118 19.75 -35.43 47.24
CA ASP A 118 21.07 -34.98 46.80
C ASP A 118 21.84 -36.08 46.04
N ALA A 119 23.03 -35.75 45.52
CA ALA A 119 23.92 -36.69 44.81
C ALA A 119 24.35 -37.92 45.65
N ASN A 120 24.07 -37.94 46.95
CA ASN A 120 24.38 -39.04 47.88
C ASN A 120 23.13 -39.80 48.34
N GLY A 121 21.93 -39.42 47.88
CA GLY A 121 20.66 -40.06 48.24
C GLY A 121 20.05 -39.58 49.56
N GLU A 122 20.44 -38.40 50.08
CA GLU A 122 19.86 -37.79 51.26
C GLU A 122 18.76 -36.78 50.91
N ALA A 123 17.69 -36.74 51.71
CA ALA A 123 16.55 -35.85 51.51
C ALA A 123 16.93 -34.37 51.75
N MET A 124 16.76 -33.55 50.71
CA MET A 124 16.98 -32.10 50.75
C MET A 124 15.68 -31.35 51.05
N PRO A 125 15.73 -30.22 51.79
CA PRO A 125 14.56 -29.38 52.00
C PRO A 125 14.14 -28.71 50.68
N LEU A 126 12.88 -28.84 50.27
CA LEU A 126 12.34 -28.31 49.01
C LEU A 126 12.47 -26.79 48.83
N ALA A 127 12.79 -26.05 49.90
CA ALA A 127 12.96 -24.60 49.91
C ALA A 127 14.43 -24.13 49.83
N THR A 128 15.39 -25.03 49.57
CA THR A 128 16.79 -24.62 49.35
C THR A 128 17.04 -24.28 47.88
N GLN A 129 17.93 -23.30 47.63
CA GLN A 129 18.43 -23.03 46.27
C GLN A 129 19.00 -24.31 45.63
N GLU A 130 19.64 -25.16 46.43
CA GLU A 130 20.18 -26.44 45.97
C GLU A 130 19.05 -27.41 45.50
N ALA A 131 17.86 -27.40 46.12
CA ALA A 131 16.72 -28.22 45.68
C ALA A 131 16.04 -27.66 44.42
N ALA A 132 16.10 -26.34 44.22
CA ALA A 132 15.74 -25.70 42.96
C ALA A 132 16.77 -25.99 41.86
N ASP A 133 18.06 -26.06 42.20
CA ASP A 133 19.15 -26.42 41.29
C ASP A 133 19.05 -27.87 40.81
N VAL A 134 18.45 -28.79 41.59
CA VAL A 134 18.15 -30.18 41.15
C VAL A 134 17.05 -30.24 40.08
N ILE A 135 16.14 -29.26 40.02
CA ILE A 135 15.17 -29.14 38.90
C ILE A 135 15.87 -28.61 37.62
N VAL A 136 17.05 -28.00 37.75
CA VAL A 136 17.87 -27.40 36.68
C VAL A 136 18.95 -28.37 36.10
N GLU A 137 19.18 -29.54 36.71
CA GLU A 137 20.21 -30.48 36.20
C GLU A 137 19.88 -31.10 34.81
N GLY A 138 18.60 -31.06 34.41
CA GLY A 138 18.09 -31.68 33.18
C GLY A 138 17.80 -30.71 32.02
N ASP A 139 18.44 -29.55 31.98
CA ASP A 139 18.19 -28.52 30.97
C ASP A 139 19.48 -28.08 30.25
N PRO A 140 19.59 -28.21 28.91
CA PRO A 140 18.56 -28.64 27.96
C PRO A 140 18.29 -30.15 27.92
N MET A 141 17.10 -30.51 27.43
CA MET A 141 16.66 -31.90 27.23
C MET A 141 16.34 -32.18 25.76
N TRP A 142 16.91 -33.23 25.20
CA TRP A 142 16.51 -33.79 23.91
C TRP A 142 15.51 -34.93 24.07
N CYS A 143 14.48 -35.00 23.23
CA CYS A 143 13.62 -36.16 23.06
C CYS A 143 13.36 -36.47 21.58
N PRO A 144 12.97 -37.71 21.24
CA PRO A 144 12.46 -38.04 19.91
C PRO A 144 11.23 -37.20 19.55
N ALA A 145 11.09 -36.85 18.27
CA ALA A 145 9.93 -36.11 17.78
C ALA A 145 8.61 -36.84 18.09
N GLY A 146 7.58 -36.08 18.46
CA GLY A 146 6.26 -36.61 18.82
C GLY A 146 6.13 -37.11 20.27
N ALA A 147 7.18 -37.05 21.08
CA ALA A 147 7.08 -37.33 22.52
C ALA A 147 6.19 -36.27 23.22
N THR A 148 5.11 -36.73 23.87
CA THR A 148 4.20 -35.88 24.68
C THR A 148 4.48 -35.99 26.19
N THR A 149 5.24 -37.01 26.58
CA THR A 149 5.74 -37.23 27.94
C THR A 149 7.22 -37.55 27.87
N VAL A 150 7.96 -37.27 28.94
CA VAL A 150 9.37 -37.68 29.03
C VAL A 150 9.46 -39.20 29.05
N THR A 151 10.25 -39.75 28.14
CA THR A 151 10.47 -41.20 28.00
C THR A 151 11.92 -41.55 28.32
N VAL A 152 12.21 -42.85 28.42
CA VAL A 152 13.58 -43.35 28.59
C VAL A 152 14.51 -42.99 27.42
N ASN A 153 13.95 -42.60 26.27
CA ASN A 153 14.72 -42.20 25.10
C ASN A 153 15.14 -40.73 25.15
N CYS A 154 14.55 -39.92 26.04
CA CYS A 154 14.97 -38.55 26.28
C CYS A 154 16.31 -38.53 27.04
N VAL A 155 17.16 -37.58 26.68
CA VAL A 155 18.45 -37.35 27.34
C VAL A 155 18.57 -35.88 27.69
N ASN A 156 19.17 -35.57 28.82
CA ASN A 156 19.33 -34.20 29.29
C ASN A 156 20.70 -34.00 29.92
N ALA A 157 21.11 -32.75 30.01
CA ALA A 157 22.32 -32.33 30.70
C ALA A 157 22.22 -30.86 31.06
N ALA A 158 22.95 -30.40 32.08
CA ALA A 158 22.92 -29.02 32.57
C ALA A 158 23.45 -27.94 31.59
N THR A 159 24.01 -28.32 30.45
CA THR A 159 24.46 -27.38 29.40
C THR A 159 24.36 -28.02 28.03
N VAL A 160 24.27 -27.19 26.98
CA VAL A 160 24.33 -27.66 25.59
C VAL A 160 25.61 -28.46 25.33
N SER A 161 26.78 -27.97 25.79
CA SER A 161 28.05 -28.67 25.61
C SER A 161 28.08 -30.05 26.28
N ALA A 162 27.42 -30.21 27.43
CA ALA A 162 27.28 -31.50 28.10
C ALA A 162 26.20 -32.39 27.47
N LEU A 163 25.22 -31.82 26.78
CA LEU A 163 24.20 -32.55 26.04
C LEU A 163 24.80 -33.20 24.77
N LEU A 164 25.70 -32.51 24.05
CA LEU A 164 26.21 -32.98 22.75
C LEU A 164 26.69 -34.45 22.77
N PRO A 165 27.54 -34.92 23.69
CA PRO A 165 27.97 -36.32 23.71
C PRO A 165 26.84 -37.34 23.90
N LEU A 166 25.73 -36.95 24.56
CA LEU A 166 24.55 -37.82 24.73
C LEU A 166 23.75 -37.99 23.44
N LEU A 167 23.89 -37.04 22.51
CA LEU A 167 23.23 -37.04 21.21
C LEU A 167 23.93 -37.94 20.18
N ALA A 168 25.17 -38.36 20.42
CA ALA A 168 25.96 -39.17 19.48
C ALA A 168 25.33 -40.53 19.11
N SER A 169 24.37 -40.99 19.90
CA SER A 169 23.63 -42.24 19.66
C SER A 169 22.25 -42.04 19.02
N LYS A 170 21.84 -40.79 18.77
CA LYS A 170 20.52 -40.42 18.26
C LYS A 170 20.59 -40.22 16.75
N ASN A 171 19.61 -40.77 16.03
CA ASN A 171 19.60 -40.81 14.56
C ASN A 171 18.17 -40.69 13.99
N GLU A 172 17.28 -40.04 14.74
CA GLU A 172 15.88 -39.80 14.38
C GLU A 172 15.54 -38.33 14.60
N ASP A 173 14.42 -37.87 14.04
CA ASP A 173 13.91 -36.52 14.26
C ASP A 173 13.79 -36.23 15.76
N GLY A 174 14.19 -35.03 16.18
CA GLY A 174 14.35 -34.71 17.59
C GLY A 174 13.97 -33.29 17.94
N ILE A 175 13.61 -33.12 19.21
CA ILE A 175 13.27 -31.82 19.80
C ILE A 175 14.19 -31.57 20.99
N ILE A 176 14.83 -30.41 21.02
CA ILE A 176 15.60 -29.93 22.18
C ILE A 176 14.76 -28.87 22.89
N TYR A 177 14.39 -29.19 24.12
CA TYR A 177 13.62 -28.34 25.01
C TYR A 177 14.56 -27.50 25.87
N PHE A 178 14.24 -26.21 25.95
CA PHE A 178 14.89 -25.25 26.82
C PHE A 178 13.89 -24.77 27.86
N TYR A 179 14.31 -24.79 29.12
CA TYR A 179 13.51 -24.36 30.26
C TYR A 179 13.21 -22.85 30.21
N THR A 180 12.11 -22.47 30.85
CA THR A 180 11.73 -21.09 31.18
C THR A 180 11.31 -21.07 32.65
N PRO A 181 11.64 -20.03 33.46
CA PRO A 181 11.97 -18.66 33.08
C PRO A 181 13.48 -18.29 33.15
N THR A 182 14.37 -19.25 33.39
CA THR A 182 15.80 -18.94 33.53
C THR A 182 16.40 -18.39 32.25
N ALA A 183 17.20 -17.32 32.37
CA ALA A 183 17.91 -16.74 31.24
C ALA A 183 19.24 -17.46 30.98
N TYR A 184 19.47 -17.90 29.75
CA TYR A 184 20.75 -18.44 29.31
C TYR A 184 21.72 -17.28 29.04
N ASN A 185 22.68 -17.09 29.93
CA ASN A 185 23.59 -15.93 29.93
C ASN A 185 25.08 -16.29 29.85
N ILE A 186 25.39 -17.58 29.81
CA ILE A 186 26.75 -18.10 29.71
C ILE A 186 26.83 -19.15 28.58
N ASN A 187 27.86 -19.03 27.75
CA ASN A 187 28.18 -19.89 26.59
C ASN A 187 27.22 -19.75 25.39
N ASP A 188 27.76 -19.86 24.18
CA ASP A 188 26.97 -19.88 22.96
C ASP A 188 26.23 -21.23 22.81
N VAL A 189 24.98 -21.18 22.32
CA VAL A 189 24.15 -22.37 22.08
C VAL A 189 24.37 -22.83 20.64
N THR A 190 25.37 -23.69 20.44
CA THR A 190 25.78 -24.11 19.09
C THR A 190 25.53 -25.59 18.82
N PHE A 191 24.75 -25.86 17.77
CA PHE A 191 24.53 -27.16 17.15
C PHE A 191 25.16 -27.16 15.75
N ASP A 192 26.38 -27.69 15.65
CA ASP A 192 27.12 -27.78 14.40
C ASP A 192 27.08 -29.22 13.88
N GLY A 193 26.44 -29.46 12.73
CA GLY A 193 26.32 -30.78 12.11
C GLY A 193 27.65 -31.42 11.71
N THR A 194 28.77 -30.67 11.69
CA THR A 194 30.12 -31.24 11.51
C THR A 194 30.70 -31.83 12.80
N ASN A 195 30.08 -31.60 13.95
CA ASN A 195 30.46 -32.21 15.20
C ASN A 195 30.20 -33.71 15.16
N LEU A 196 31.20 -34.52 15.51
CA LEU A 196 31.10 -35.98 15.50
C LEU A 196 30.02 -36.55 16.43
N ASN A 197 29.54 -35.76 17.40
CA ASN A 197 28.43 -36.17 18.26
C ASN A 197 27.04 -35.84 17.67
N LEU A 198 26.99 -35.14 16.54
CA LEU A 198 25.76 -34.72 15.86
C LEU A 198 25.65 -35.25 14.43
N ASP A 199 26.68 -35.94 13.92
CA ASP A 199 26.77 -36.36 12.52
C ASP A 199 25.57 -37.21 12.05
N GLN A 200 25.05 -38.09 12.92
CA GLN A 200 23.85 -38.88 12.63
C GLN A 200 22.54 -38.12 12.83
N LEU A 201 22.54 -37.06 13.64
CA LEU A 201 21.36 -36.25 13.93
C LEU A 201 21.18 -35.14 12.89
N ALA A 202 22.27 -34.65 12.30
CA ALA A 202 22.29 -33.55 11.33
C ALA A 202 21.42 -33.82 10.08
N ASP A 203 21.29 -35.09 9.70
CA ASP A 203 20.45 -35.57 8.59
C ASP A 203 18.95 -35.63 8.92
N ASN A 204 18.57 -35.50 10.20
CA ASN A 204 17.20 -35.58 10.68
C ASN A 204 16.62 -34.19 10.99
N ALA A 205 15.30 -34.10 11.11
CA ALA A 205 14.65 -32.86 11.51
C ALA A 205 14.98 -32.51 12.96
N LEU A 206 15.35 -31.25 13.20
CA LEU A 206 15.64 -30.71 14.52
C LEU A 206 14.65 -29.60 14.86
N THR A 207 14.01 -29.70 16.02
CA THR A 207 13.25 -28.59 16.60
C THR A 207 13.95 -28.07 17.84
N ILE A 208 14.15 -26.76 17.91
CA ILE A 208 14.51 -26.04 19.14
C ILE A 208 13.24 -25.46 19.72
N GLN A 209 12.88 -25.87 20.94
CA GLN A 209 11.62 -25.52 21.58
C GLN A 209 11.89 -24.84 22.93
N GLY A 210 11.59 -23.55 23.01
CA GLY A 210 11.56 -22.81 24.28
C GLY A 210 10.22 -22.90 24.98
N GLY A 211 10.15 -22.31 26.17
CA GLY A 211 8.96 -22.28 27.00
C GLY A 211 8.68 -23.58 27.75
N TRP A 212 9.61 -24.54 27.77
CA TRP A 212 9.37 -25.83 28.42
C TRP A 212 9.29 -25.68 29.94
N GLY A 213 8.35 -26.39 30.57
CA GLY A 213 8.11 -26.34 32.02
C GLY A 213 9.15 -27.02 32.91
N GLY A 214 10.22 -27.59 32.36
CA GLY A 214 11.42 -27.98 33.14
C GLY A 214 11.32 -29.24 33.98
N ASN A 215 10.37 -30.14 33.71
CA ASN A 215 10.26 -31.41 34.45
C ASN A 215 10.87 -32.57 33.63
N PRO A 216 12.15 -32.94 33.84
CA PRO A 216 12.82 -34.00 33.09
C PRO A 216 12.48 -35.42 33.60
N ASN A 217 11.56 -35.59 34.56
CA ASN A 217 11.30 -36.89 35.15
C ASN A 217 10.54 -37.83 34.22
N LEU A 218 10.91 -39.11 34.20
CA LEU A 218 10.25 -40.13 33.39
C LEU A 218 8.73 -40.18 33.66
N GLY A 219 7.93 -40.09 32.59
CA GLY A 219 6.47 -40.09 32.66
C GLY A 219 5.83 -38.71 32.85
N SER A 220 6.60 -37.67 33.12
CA SER A 220 6.10 -36.29 33.19
C SER A 220 5.60 -35.81 31.83
N ALA A 221 4.52 -35.03 31.83
CA ALA A 221 4.03 -34.38 30.62
C ALA A 221 5.02 -33.29 30.15
N ILE A 222 5.17 -33.15 28.83
CA ILE A 222 5.94 -32.08 28.22
C ILE A 222 4.98 -30.93 27.91
N THR A 223 5.15 -29.81 28.60
CA THR A 223 4.27 -28.63 28.48
C THR A 223 5.07 -27.38 28.13
N PHE A 224 4.42 -26.45 27.41
CA PHE A 224 5.03 -25.19 26.97
C PHE A 224 4.23 -24.00 27.46
N SER A 225 4.90 -22.98 27.97
CA SER A 225 4.32 -21.70 28.37
C SER A 225 5.33 -20.58 28.15
N GLY A 226 4.98 -19.56 27.37
CA GLY A 226 5.87 -18.44 27.08
C GLY A 226 7.13 -18.84 26.31
N ASN A 227 8.15 -17.97 26.37
CA ASN A 227 9.41 -18.14 25.66
C ASN A 227 10.58 -18.44 26.61
N SER A 228 11.60 -19.13 26.10
CA SER A 228 12.90 -19.24 26.78
C SER A 228 13.82 -18.08 26.39
N LEU A 229 14.48 -17.46 27.37
CA LEU A 229 15.28 -16.25 27.19
C LEU A 229 16.78 -16.55 27.10
N PHE A 230 17.43 -16.05 26.06
CA PHE A 230 18.87 -16.16 25.81
C PHE A 230 19.46 -14.75 25.71
N SER A 231 20.59 -14.50 26.35
CA SER A 231 21.41 -13.29 26.12
C SER A 231 22.70 -13.60 25.38
N VAL A 232 22.76 -14.78 24.77
CA VAL A 232 23.88 -15.35 24.03
C VAL A 232 23.36 -15.83 22.67
N PRO A 233 24.20 -15.87 21.62
CA PRO A 233 23.81 -16.39 20.32
C PRO A 233 23.33 -17.85 20.35
N ILE A 234 22.35 -18.15 19.49
CA ILE A 234 21.95 -19.52 19.13
C ILE A 234 22.39 -19.78 17.69
N SER A 235 23.08 -20.88 17.43
CA SER A 235 23.57 -21.26 16.10
C SER A 235 23.27 -22.72 15.79
N ILE A 236 22.52 -22.96 14.71
CA ILE A 236 22.27 -24.28 14.13
C ILE A 236 22.88 -24.25 12.73
N ILE A 237 24.03 -24.91 12.54
CA ILE A 237 24.81 -24.79 11.31
C ILE A 237 25.20 -26.15 10.77
N ASN A 238 25.49 -26.20 9.46
CA ASN A 238 25.88 -27.42 8.75
C ASN A 238 24.85 -28.55 8.90
N TRP A 239 23.56 -28.21 8.97
CA TRP A 239 22.48 -29.18 9.07
C TRP A 239 21.97 -29.57 7.67
N THR A 240 21.37 -30.75 7.54
CA THR A 240 20.81 -31.24 6.27
C THR A 240 19.31 -31.47 6.38
N GLY A 241 18.81 -31.91 7.55
CA GLY A 241 17.39 -32.05 7.85
C GLY A 241 16.66 -30.72 8.06
N ALA A 242 15.33 -30.77 8.16
CA ALA A 242 14.54 -29.56 8.44
C ALA A 242 14.87 -29.00 9.84
N VAL A 243 14.80 -27.68 10.01
CA VAL A 243 15.02 -27.01 11.30
C VAL A 243 13.80 -26.18 11.69
N ALA A 244 13.29 -26.37 12.89
CA ALA A 244 12.24 -25.54 13.48
C ALA A 244 12.75 -24.86 14.76
N VAL A 245 12.34 -23.60 15.00
CA VAL A 245 12.66 -22.85 16.22
C VAL A 245 11.40 -22.20 16.74
N ASN A 246 10.98 -22.57 17.95
CA ASN A 246 9.69 -22.17 18.50
C ASN A 246 9.85 -21.57 19.90
N ASN A 247 9.14 -20.47 20.18
CA ASN A 247 9.04 -19.84 21.51
C ASN A 247 10.41 -19.47 22.12
N ILE A 248 11.26 -18.84 21.32
CA ILE A 248 12.61 -18.44 21.71
C ILE A 248 12.70 -16.91 21.74
N THR A 249 13.35 -16.38 22.76
CA THR A 249 13.74 -14.97 22.83
C THR A 249 15.25 -14.87 22.97
N VAL A 250 15.95 -14.29 21.99
CA VAL A 250 17.34 -13.88 22.10
C VAL A 250 17.39 -12.36 22.28
N ASN A 251 18.06 -11.87 23.33
CA ASN A 251 18.10 -10.43 23.62
C ASN A 251 19.48 -9.99 24.12
N GLY A 252 20.10 -9.03 23.42
CA GLY A 252 21.38 -8.47 23.87
C GLY A 252 22.60 -9.35 23.59
N ALA A 253 22.51 -10.28 22.65
CA ALA A 253 23.63 -11.14 22.29
C ALA A 253 24.79 -10.32 21.68
N SER A 254 26.02 -10.75 21.93
CA SER A 254 27.24 -10.08 21.45
C SER A 254 27.48 -10.18 19.94
N GLY A 255 26.60 -10.83 19.20
CA GLY A 255 26.69 -11.05 17.76
C GLY A 255 25.31 -11.25 17.13
N THR A 256 25.19 -12.06 16.09
CA THR A 256 23.87 -12.43 15.56
C THR A 256 23.08 -13.24 16.58
N GLY A 257 21.83 -12.86 16.86
CA GLY A 257 21.04 -13.53 17.91
C GLY A 257 20.69 -14.99 17.57
N LEU A 258 20.15 -15.23 16.37
CA LEU A 258 19.83 -16.57 15.87
C LEU A 258 20.47 -16.81 14.50
N THR A 259 21.22 -17.90 14.34
CA THR A 259 21.75 -18.36 13.06
C THR A 259 21.23 -19.75 12.75
N VAL A 260 20.62 -19.94 11.57
CA VAL A 260 20.18 -21.24 11.07
C VAL A 260 20.69 -21.45 9.65
N THR A 261 21.49 -22.49 9.43
CA THR A 261 21.98 -22.92 8.12
C THR A 261 21.70 -24.41 7.92
N THR A 262 20.79 -24.73 6.99
CA THR A 262 20.41 -26.13 6.69
C THR A 262 20.11 -26.38 5.21
N ALA A 263 20.24 -27.62 4.72
CA ALA A 263 19.70 -27.99 3.40
C ALA A 263 18.18 -28.25 3.39
N GLY A 264 17.54 -28.29 4.58
CA GLY A 264 16.12 -28.57 4.77
C GLY A 264 15.23 -27.33 4.86
N ASN A 265 13.93 -27.55 5.11
CA ASN A 265 12.99 -26.47 5.39
C ASN A 265 13.34 -25.80 6.73
N ILE A 266 13.06 -24.50 6.83
CA ILE A 266 13.21 -23.75 8.08
C ILE A 266 11.86 -23.21 8.52
N SER A 267 11.49 -23.41 9.79
CA SER A 267 10.28 -22.85 10.39
C SER A 267 10.63 -22.06 11.65
N LEU A 268 10.12 -20.84 11.80
CA LEU A 268 10.20 -20.08 13.05
C LEU A 268 8.79 -19.78 13.56
N ASP A 269 8.53 -20.03 14.84
CA ASP A 269 7.24 -19.75 15.48
C ASP A 269 7.43 -19.01 16.81
N ASN A 270 6.84 -17.81 16.93
CA ASN A 270 6.99 -16.95 18.12
C ASN A 270 8.46 -16.68 18.52
N VAL A 271 9.30 -16.36 17.54
CA VAL A 271 10.73 -16.09 17.76
C VAL A 271 11.00 -14.59 17.86
N SER A 272 11.60 -14.18 18.97
CA SER A 272 12.08 -12.82 19.19
C SER A 272 13.61 -12.80 19.20
N SER A 273 14.26 -11.95 18.40
CA SER A 273 15.71 -11.74 18.47
C SER A 273 16.05 -10.26 18.40
N ASN A 274 16.26 -9.65 19.56
CA ASN A 274 16.27 -8.22 19.76
C ASN A 274 17.59 -7.69 20.35
N ASN A 275 17.90 -6.43 20.09
CA ASN A 275 19.00 -5.68 20.73
C ASN A 275 20.37 -6.37 20.62
N ASN A 276 20.59 -7.18 19.59
CA ASN A 276 21.84 -7.91 19.43
C ASN A 276 22.88 -7.05 18.68
N LEU A 277 24.17 -7.27 18.95
CA LEU A 277 25.26 -6.52 18.30
C LEU A 277 25.53 -6.96 16.84
N GLY A 278 24.82 -7.96 16.34
CA GLY A 278 24.83 -8.42 14.94
C GLY A 278 23.45 -8.35 14.31
N LEU A 279 23.13 -9.32 13.44
CA LEU A 279 21.78 -9.50 12.91
C LEU A 279 20.83 -9.96 14.02
N GLY A 280 19.53 -9.67 13.91
CA GLY A 280 18.55 -10.35 14.79
C GLY A 280 18.54 -11.84 14.48
N ALA A 281 18.27 -12.21 13.24
CA ALA A 281 18.41 -13.58 12.78
C ALA A 281 18.98 -13.68 11.35
N SER A 282 19.79 -14.72 11.12
CA SER A 282 20.32 -15.12 9.82
C SER A 282 19.85 -16.52 9.48
N ILE A 283 19.04 -16.63 8.44
CA ILE A 283 18.36 -17.85 8.02
C ILE A 283 18.81 -18.21 6.60
N ASP A 284 19.38 -19.39 6.43
CA ASP A 284 19.97 -19.81 5.16
C ASP A 284 19.62 -21.28 4.86
N ASN A 285 18.91 -21.51 3.75
CA ASN A 285 18.75 -22.86 3.20
C ASN A 285 19.24 -23.05 1.77
N THR A 286 20.19 -22.22 1.34
CA THR A 286 20.73 -22.22 -0.02
C THR A 286 21.61 -23.41 -0.37
N THR A 287 21.98 -24.24 0.61
CA THR A 287 22.62 -25.53 0.38
C THR A 287 21.63 -26.61 -0.08
N SER A 288 20.32 -26.33 -0.04
CA SER A 288 19.27 -27.25 -0.47
C SER A 288 19.33 -27.55 -1.96
N SER A 289 19.18 -28.82 -2.33
CA SER A 289 19.02 -29.25 -3.73
C SER A 289 17.56 -29.44 -4.16
N SER A 290 16.60 -29.20 -3.26
CA SER A 290 15.17 -29.50 -3.44
C SER A 290 14.25 -28.30 -3.22
N SER A 291 14.73 -27.07 -3.41
CA SER A 291 13.97 -25.83 -3.21
C SER A 291 13.28 -25.76 -1.84
N ALA A 292 14.02 -26.08 -0.77
CA ALA A 292 13.50 -26.00 0.59
C ALA A 292 13.00 -24.58 0.92
N SER A 293 11.96 -24.51 1.75
CA SER A 293 11.25 -23.27 2.09
C SER A 293 11.62 -22.72 3.46
N VAL A 294 11.35 -21.43 3.67
CA VAL A 294 11.42 -20.75 4.97
C VAL A 294 10.02 -20.24 5.32
N THR A 295 9.51 -20.61 6.49
CA THR A 295 8.19 -20.20 6.99
C THR A 295 8.32 -19.57 8.37
N LEU A 296 7.72 -18.40 8.56
CA LEU A 296 7.57 -17.76 9.86
C LEU A 296 6.08 -17.72 10.19
N THR A 297 5.72 -18.19 11.39
CA THR A 297 4.36 -18.17 11.96
C THR A 297 4.37 -17.54 13.35
N GLY A 298 3.18 -17.20 13.85
CA GLY A 298 3.06 -16.59 15.18
C GLY A 298 3.70 -15.21 15.26
N ASP A 299 4.03 -14.75 16.46
CA ASP A 299 4.54 -13.40 16.71
C ASP A 299 6.08 -13.37 16.68
N ASN A 300 6.65 -13.02 15.52
CA ASN A 300 8.09 -12.90 15.35
C ASN A 300 8.56 -11.44 15.42
N THR A 301 9.66 -11.18 16.13
CA THR A 301 10.16 -9.82 16.39
C THR A 301 11.68 -9.73 16.30
N PHE A 302 12.22 -8.77 15.55
CA PHE A 302 13.67 -8.63 15.32
C PHE A 302 14.18 -7.18 15.48
N ASN A 303 13.92 -6.57 16.63
CA ASN A 303 14.08 -5.12 16.86
C ASN A 303 15.42 -4.72 17.48
N GLY A 304 15.89 -3.50 17.18
CA GLY A 304 17.02 -2.87 17.87
C GLY A 304 18.40 -3.53 17.65
N ASN A 305 18.51 -4.38 16.63
CA ASN A 305 19.76 -5.06 16.28
C ASN A 305 20.73 -4.09 15.59
N ASP A 306 22.03 -4.25 15.80
CA ASP A 306 23.06 -3.38 15.19
C ASP A 306 23.22 -3.63 13.68
N LEU A 307 22.83 -4.81 13.18
CA LEU A 307 22.64 -5.13 11.76
C LEU A 307 21.17 -5.46 11.47
N ALA A 308 20.85 -5.90 10.25
CA ALA A 308 19.46 -6.16 9.84
C ALA A 308 18.69 -7.04 10.85
N GLY A 309 17.40 -6.75 11.03
CA GLY A 309 16.55 -7.50 11.94
C GLY A 309 16.47 -8.97 11.54
N LEU A 310 16.06 -9.22 10.30
CA LEU A 310 15.99 -10.57 9.75
C LEU A 310 16.62 -10.61 8.36
N TYR A 311 17.52 -11.58 8.18
CA TYR A 311 18.22 -11.87 6.93
C TYR A 311 17.88 -13.29 6.49
N ILE A 312 17.22 -13.45 5.33
CA ILE A 312 16.83 -14.75 4.77
C ILE A 312 17.49 -14.93 3.39
N LEU A 313 18.17 -16.07 3.22
CA LEU A 313 18.58 -16.63 1.93
C LEU A 313 17.88 -17.97 1.73
N SER A 314 17.12 -18.11 0.63
CA SER A 314 16.39 -19.34 0.37
C SER A 314 16.40 -19.82 -1.09
N ASN A 315 16.57 -21.13 -1.29
CA ASN A 315 16.40 -21.77 -2.61
C ASN A 315 14.93 -22.09 -2.95
N GLY A 316 14.00 -21.79 -2.05
CA GLY A 316 12.58 -22.05 -2.20
C GLY A 316 11.74 -20.90 -1.68
N ASN A 317 10.46 -21.16 -1.43
CA ASN A 317 9.51 -20.14 -1.03
C ASN A 317 9.83 -19.57 0.37
N VAL A 318 9.57 -18.29 0.55
CA VAL A 318 9.60 -17.61 1.84
C VAL A 318 8.20 -17.12 2.19
N SER A 319 7.66 -17.55 3.34
CA SER A 319 6.39 -17.03 3.87
C SER A 319 6.60 -16.47 5.28
N ALA A 320 6.09 -15.27 5.55
CA ALA A 320 6.25 -14.68 6.89
C ALA A 320 5.12 -13.73 7.30
N ASN A 321 4.83 -13.73 8.61
CA ASN A 321 4.01 -12.76 9.33
C ASN A 321 4.83 -12.10 10.45
N MET A 322 4.92 -10.76 10.50
CA MET A 322 5.91 -10.09 11.37
C MET A 322 5.53 -8.67 11.79
N ALA A 323 5.80 -8.27 13.04
CA ALA A 323 5.63 -6.89 13.51
C ALA A 323 6.96 -6.31 14.01
N TRP A 324 7.49 -5.23 13.39
CA TRP A 324 8.74 -4.59 13.81
C TRP A 324 8.70 -3.08 13.99
N GLY A 325 9.67 -2.60 14.78
CA GLY A 325 10.00 -1.19 14.91
C GLY A 325 11.39 -0.94 15.51
N VAL A 326 12.18 -0.18 14.74
CA VAL A 326 13.24 0.78 15.07
C VAL A 326 14.69 0.33 15.42
N ARG A 327 15.60 1.04 14.73
CA ARG A 327 17.02 1.38 14.96
C ARG A 327 18.10 0.35 14.57
N LYS A 328 18.67 0.55 13.37
CA LYS A 328 20.12 0.77 13.04
C LYS A 328 20.53 0.27 11.63
N THR A 329 19.63 -0.40 10.90
CA THR A 329 19.90 -1.16 9.65
C THR A 329 18.59 -1.61 8.99
N PRO A 330 18.58 -2.31 7.82
CA PRO A 330 17.33 -2.77 7.21
C PRO A 330 16.49 -3.62 8.16
N GLY A 331 15.16 -3.51 8.08
CA GLY A 331 14.28 -4.36 8.88
C GLY A 331 14.34 -5.82 8.38
N LEU A 332 13.88 -6.02 7.14
CA LEU A 332 13.81 -7.32 6.46
C LEU A 332 14.69 -7.31 5.23
N LEU A 333 15.43 -8.39 5.06
CA LEU A 333 16.15 -8.63 3.84
C LEU A 333 15.98 -10.09 3.41
N VAL A 334 15.33 -10.31 2.26
CA VAL A 334 15.02 -11.64 1.72
C VAL A 334 15.60 -11.77 0.32
N TRP A 335 16.38 -12.84 0.11
CA TRP A 335 16.61 -13.40 -1.22
C TRP A 335 16.00 -14.80 -1.29
N SER A 336 15.23 -15.04 -2.33
CA SER A 336 14.54 -16.30 -2.56
C SER A 336 14.61 -16.68 -4.04
N ASP A 337 14.84 -17.95 -4.36
CA ASP A 337 14.62 -18.47 -5.73
C ASP A 337 13.14 -18.80 -6.00
N GLY A 338 12.30 -18.72 -4.96
CA GLY A 338 10.88 -19.06 -5.00
C GLY A 338 9.97 -17.84 -4.83
N ASN A 339 8.72 -18.13 -4.44
CA ASN A 339 7.76 -17.09 -4.09
C ASN A 339 8.13 -16.43 -2.76
N ILE A 340 7.90 -15.13 -2.64
CA ILE A 340 7.95 -14.40 -1.38
C ILE A 340 6.51 -13.99 -1.04
N SER A 341 6.00 -14.45 0.09
CA SER A 341 4.62 -14.16 0.54
C SER A 341 4.63 -13.61 1.96
N LEU A 342 4.33 -12.33 2.09
CA LEU A 342 4.32 -11.62 3.35
C LEU A 342 2.89 -11.23 3.74
N ASN A 343 2.60 -11.28 5.04
CA ASN A 343 1.29 -10.91 5.57
C ASN A 343 1.43 -10.12 6.87
N ASN A 344 0.72 -9.00 6.97
CA ASN A 344 0.71 -8.16 8.16
C ASN A 344 2.11 -7.71 8.62
N VAL A 345 2.94 -7.20 7.70
CA VAL A 345 4.33 -6.88 8.01
C VAL A 345 4.52 -5.42 8.42
N THR A 346 5.13 -5.18 9.58
CA THR A 346 5.57 -3.83 10.00
C THR A 346 7.09 -3.74 9.98
N ALA A 347 7.67 -2.74 9.30
CA ALA A 347 9.10 -2.43 9.26
C ALA A 347 9.31 -0.91 9.25
N ASN A 348 9.11 -0.28 10.42
CA ASN A 348 9.18 1.17 10.57
C ASN A 348 10.49 1.62 11.23
N GLY A 349 10.96 2.82 10.87
CA GLY A 349 12.08 3.46 11.58
C GLY A 349 13.44 2.78 11.39
N ASN A 350 13.63 2.08 10.26
CA ASN A 350 14.88 1.43 9.89
C ASN A 350 15.81 2.43 9.20
N GLY A 351 17.13 2.28 9.39
CA GLY A 351 18.09 3.24 8.87
C GLY A 351 19.43 3.21 9.60
N GLY A 352 20.50 3.57 8.89
CA GLY A 352 21.87 3.51 9.34
C GLY A 352 22.26 4.59 10.36
N LYS A 353 23.45 4.43 10.93
CA LYS A 353 24.11 5.42 11.81
C LYS A 353 24.47 6.72 11.08
N TYR A 354 24.64 6.66 9.77
CA TYR A 354 25.06 7.77 8.93
C TYR A 354 23.87 8.36 8.19
N ASP A 355 23.84 9.69 8.10
CA ASP A 355 22.94 10.38 7.19
C ASP A 355 23.29 9.94 5.77
N CYS A 356 22.36 9.24 5.12
CA CYS A 356 22.54 8.70 3.79
C CYS A 356 22.81 9.75 2.69
N THR A 357 22.82 11.03 3.06
CA THR A 357 23.08 12.17 2.18
C THR A 357 24.54 12.65 2.17
N SER A 358 25.41 12.25 3.10
CA SER A 358 26.73 12.90 3.23
C SER A 358 27.68 12.65 2.05
N ASP A 359 27.43 11.58 1.27
CA ASP A 359 28.38 11.06 0.28
C ASP A 359 27.77 10.98 -1.13
N GLY A 360 26.46 11.24 -1.27
CA GLY A 360 25.72 11.04 -2.52
C GLY A 360 25.60 9.57 -2.96
N ASN A 361 25.97 8.63 -2.09
CA ASN A 361 25.90 7.19 -2.36
C ASN A 361 24.67 6.57 -1.70
N TRP A 362 23.65 6.30 -2.51
CA TRP A 362 22.35 5.78 -2.05
C TRP A 362 22.39 4.27 -1.70
N SER A 363 23.51 3.57 -1.93
CA SER A 363 23.67 2.16 -1.53
C SER A 363 23.59 1.93 -0.03
N ASP A 364 23.80 3.00 0.76
CA ASP A 364 23.81 2.96 2.21
C ASP A 364 22.43 3.33 2.80
N CYS A 365 21.46 3.68 1.93
CA CYS A 365 20.07 3.95 2.28
C CYS A 365 19.32 2.64 2.57
N TYR A 366 19.44 2.15 3.79
CA TYR A 366 18.78 0.92 4.19
C TYR A 366 17.25 1.05 4.17
N SER A 367 16.60 0.15 3.43
CA SER A 367 15.14 0.05 3.33
C SER A 367 14.50 -0.49 4.61
N GLY A 368 13.21 -0.21 4.81
CA GLY A 368 12.40 -0.95 5.78
C GLY A 368 12.40 -2.45 5.43
N ILE A 369 12.04 -2.75 4.19
CA ILE A 369 12.07 -4.11 3.63
C ILE A 369 12.73 -4.12 2.26
N THR A 370 13.55 -5.14 2.01
CA THR A 370 14.10 -5.46 0.69
C THR A 370 13.79 -6.91 0.33
N LEU A 371 13.06 -7.12 -0.77
CA LEU A 371 12.65 -8.43 -1.27
C LEU A 371 13.24 -8.67 -2.65
N LYS A 372 13.92 -9.80 -2.80
CA LYS A 372 14.63 -10.15 -4.02
C LYS A 372 14.34 -11.58 -4.40
N ASN A 373 13.78 -11.80 -5.59
CA ASN A 373 13.68 -13.15 -6.15
C ASN A 373 14.01 -13.22 -7.64
N TYR A 374 14.95 -12.36 -8.06
CA TYR A 374 15.40 -12.22 -9.42
C TYR A 374 16.24 -13.40 -9.97
N TYR A 375 16.63 -14.35 -9.11
CA TYR A 375 17.23 -15.62 -9.53
C TYR A 375 16.19 -16.71 -9.82
N GLY A 376 14.92 -16.47 -9.47
CA GLY A 376 13.80 -17.39 -9.61
C GLY A 376 12.72 -16.88 -10.57
N THR A 377 11.60 -17.61 -10.63
CA THR A 377 10.37 -17.15 -11.31
C THR A 377 9.21 -17.00 -10.35
N GLY A 378 9.48 -16.97 -9.04
CA GLY A 378 8.44 -16.84 -8.03
C GLY A 378 7.85 -15.43 -8.02
N ASN A 379 6.63 -15.31 -7.51
CA ASN A 379 5.97 -14.03 -7.34
C ASN A 379 6.32 -13.40 -5.98
N VAL A 380 6.18 -12.08 -5.89
CA VAL A 380 6.20 -11.36 -4.61
C VAL A 380 4.77 -10.95 -4.27
N THR A 381 4.28 -11.31 -3.10
CA THR A 381 2.91 -11.03 -2.67
C THR A 381 2.89 -10.51 -1.23
N LEU A 382 2.33 -9.31 -1.03
CA LEU A 382 2.07 -8.72 0.29
C LEU A 382 0.56 -8.63 0.48
N THR A 383 0.06 -9.16 1.60
CA THR A 383 -1.36 -9.16 1.98
C THR A 383 -1.54 -8.67 3.42
N GLY A 384 -2.78 -8.49 3.86
CA GLY A 384 -3.05 -7.98 5.21
C GLY A 384 -2.71 -6.49 5.33
N THR A 385 -2.29 -6.01 6.50
CA THR A 385 -1.93 -4.60 6.74
C THR A 385 -0.41 -4.44 6.82
N ASN A 386 0.19 -3.69 5.90
CA ASN A 386 1.64 -3.61 5.77
C ASN A 386 2.14 -2.18 6.00
N GLU A 387 3.14 -2.01 6.87
CA GLU A 387 3.57 -0.72 7.42
C GLU A 387 5.09 -0.54 7.25
N PHE A 388 5.52 0.39 6.39
CA PHE A 388 6.92 0.62 6.02
C PHE A 388 7.31 2.11 6.07
N SER A 389 6.97 2.77 7.17
CA SER A 389 7.08 4.21 7.34
C SER A 389 8.31 4.64 8.16
N ASN A 390 8.75 5.89 7.97
CA ASN A 390 9.85 6.52 8.70
C ASN A 390 11.23 5.83 8.52
N ASN A 391 11.44 5.15 7.40
CA ASN A 391 12.75 4.55 7.11
C ASN A 391 13.68 5.60 6.47
N GLN A 392 14.99 5.50 6.75
CA GLN A 392 15.98 6.41 6.15
C GLN A 392 16.13 6.19 4.64
N GLY A 393 16.02 4.94 4.18
CA GLY A 393 15.99 4.60 2.75
C GLY A 393 14.58 4.49 2.20
N TRP A 394 14.34 3.46 1.40
CA TRP A 394 13.01 3.08 0.93
C TRP A 394 12.14 2.54 2.05
N GLY A 395 10.81 2.68 1.96
CA GLY A 395 9.91 1.88 2.80
C GLY A 395 9.99 0.41 2.39
N LEU A 396 9.69 0.14 1.12
CA LEU A 396 9.71 -1.17 0.50
C LEU A 396 10.51 -1.15 -0.80
N TYR A 397 11.50 -2.03 -0.92
CA TYR A 397 12.22 -2.27 -2.16
C TYR A 397 11.94 -3.70 -2.65
N VAL A 398 11.49 -3.85 -3.89
CA VAL A 398 11.21 -5.16 -4.49
C VAL A 398 11.91 -5.28 -5.83
N ASP A 399 12.60 -6.39 -6.02
CA ASP A 399 13.24 -6.74 -7.29
C ASP A 399 12.92 -8.21 -7.64
N SER A 400 12.03 -8.39 -8.62
CA SER A 400 11.36 -9.66 -8.91
C SER A 400 11.33 -10.01 -10.39
N TYR A 401 11.57 -11.28 -10.70
CA TYR A 401 11.33 -11.88 -12.02
C TYR A 401 9.92 -12.48 -12.17
N GLY A 402 9.14 -12.51 -11.08
CA GLY A 402 7.73 -12.86 -11.09
C GLY A 402 6.83 -11.63 -11.00
N ALA A 403 5.53 -11.88 -10.93
CA ALA A 403 4.56 -10.80 -10.70
C ALA A 403 4.68 -10.26 -9.28
N ILE A 404 4.44 -8.97 -9.11
CA ILE A 404 4.39 -8.30 -7.81
C ILE A 404 2.94 -7.93 -7.52
N SER A 405 2.39 -8.43 -6.42
CA SER A 405 1.04 -8.11 -5.96
C SER A 405 1.08 -7.57 -4.54
N LEU A 406 0.65 -6.32 -4.33
CA LEU A 406 0.70 -5.64 -3.05
C LEU A 406 -0.71 -5.22 -2.61
N GLU A 407 -1.00 -5.40 -1.33
CA GLU A 407 -2.27 -5.00 -0.72
C GLU A 407 -2.03 -4.25 0.60
N ASN A 408 -2.76 -3.16 0.78
CA ASN A 408 -2.78 -2.30 1.97
C ASN A 408 -1.39 -1.88 2.47
N ILE A 409 -0.64 -1.20 1.61
CA ILE A 409 0.71 -0.70 1.90
C ILE A 409 0.66 0.71 2.46
N ASN A 410 1.17 0.93 3.67
CA ASN A 410 1.41 2.25 4.25
C ASN A 410 2.92 2.51 4.35
N ALA A 411 3.48 3.19 3.35
CA ALA A 411 4.90 3.53 3.27
C ALA A 411 5.07 5.05 3.21
N THR A 412 5.06 5.69 4.38
CA THR A 412 5.05 7.15 4.52
C THR A 412 6.30 7.67 5.22
N TYR A 413 6.67 8.93 4.96
CA TYR A 413 7.81 9.59 5.62
C TYR A 413 9.15 8.85 5.45
N ASN A 414 9.35 8.15 4.34
CA ASN A 414 10.62 7.52 4.00
C ASN A 414 11.58 8.52 3.36
N GLY A 415 12.88 8.31 3.57
CA GLY A 415 13.92 9.21 3.07
C GLY A 415 14.09 9.16 1.55
N LEU A 416 13.86 8.00 0.94
CA LEU A 416 13.73 7.79 -0.50
C LEU A 416 12.26 7.53 -0.84
N GLU A 417 11.94 6.76 -1.89
CA GLU A 417 10.55 6.41 -2.23
C GLU A 417 9.88 5.58 -1.13
N GLY A 418 8.56 5.72 -1.00
CA GLY A 418 7.76 4.86 -0.13
C GLY A 418 7.86 3.41 -0.56
N ALA A 419 7.74 3.16 -1.86
CA ALA A 419 8.12 1.88 -2.44
C ALA A 419 8.81 2.04 -3.80
N ASN A 420 9.76 1.17 -4.08
CA ASN A 420 10.46 1.06 -5.36
C ASN A 420 10.38 -0.39 -5.84
N LEU A 421 9.68 -0.61 -6.96
CA LEU A 421 9.26 -1.92 -7.43
C LEU A 421 9.80 -2.21 -8.84
N TYR A 422 10.60 -3.26 -8.98
CA TYR A 422 11.08 -3.77 -10.27
C TYR A 422 10.50 -5.16 -10.55
N GLY A 423 9.68 -5.26 -11.59
CA GLY A 423 9.07 -6.51 -12.07
C GLY A 423 9.55 -6.85 -13.48
N PHE A 424 10.48 -7.79 -13.63
CA PHE A 424 10.97 -8.17 -14.96
C PHE A 424 9.91 -8.99 -15.70
N GLN A 425 9.43 -8.51 -16.85
CA GLN A 425 8.53 -9.26 -17.76
C GLN A 425 7.16 -9.64 -17.17
N LYS A 426 6.77 -9.09 -16.01
CA LYS A 426 5.56 -9.50 -15.29
C LYS A 426 4.81 -8.33 -14.68
N ASP A 427 3.51 -8.52 -14.53
CA ASP A 427 2.61 -7.47 -14.10
C ASP A 427 2.87 -7.07 -12.63
N ILE A 428 2.62 -5.80 -12.35
CA ILE A 428 2.65 -5.24 -11.00
C ILE A 428 1.25 -4.76 -10.65
N THR A 429 0.68 -5.29 -9.58
CA THR A 429 -0.68 -5.00 -9.12
C THR A 429 -0.68 -4.46 -7.71
N LEU A 430 -1.34 -3.32 -7.49
CA LEU A 430 -1.62 -2.74 -6.18
C LEU A 430 -3.14 -2.71 -5.97
N THR A 431 -3.58 -3.18 -4.80
CA THR A 431 -5.00 -3.24 -4.40
C THR A 431 -5.20 -2.78 -2.96
N GLY A 432 -6.45 -2.62 -2.54
CA GLY A 432 -6.77 -2.26 -1.15
C GLY A 432 -6.54 -0.77 -0.87
N LYS A 433 -6.10 -0.43 0.35
CA LYS A 433 -5.80 0.95 0.77
C LYS A 433 -4.29 1.19 0.86
N ASN A 434 -3.72 1.87 -0.13
CA ASN A 434 -2.30 2.18 -0.15
C ASN A 434 -2.03 3.67 0.11
N ALA A 435 -0.95 3.96 0.84
CA ALA A 435 -0.49 5.31 1.14
C ALA A 435 1.02 5.42 0.99
N PHE A 436 1.44 6.29 0.09
CA PHE A 436 2.82 6.61 -0.25
C PHE A 436 3.05 8.12 -0.11
N ASN A 437 2.74 8.64 1.07
CA ASN A 437 2.73 10.07 1.38
C ASN A 437 4.07 10.54 2.00
N SER A 438 4.47 11.77 1.69
CA SER A 438 5.60 12.47 2.34
C SER A 438 6.95 11.75 2.23
N ASN A 439 7.20 11.08 1.11
CA ASN A 439 8.45 10.37 0.84
C ASN A 439 9.44 11.21 0.02
N GLY A 440 10.70 10.77 -0.01
CA GLY A 440 11.74 11.33 -0.85
C GLY A 440 12.51 12.50 -0.24
N LYS A 441 12.49 12.67 1.08
CA LYS A 441 13.16 13.80 1.77
C LYS A 441 14.62 14.03 1.35
N TYR A 442 15.34 12.97 1.00
CA TYR A 442 16.78 12.99 0.69
C TYR A 442 17.10 13.10 -0.81
N GLY A 443 16.11 13.38 -1.67
CA GLY A 443 16.32 13.60 -3.10
C GLY A 443 15.06 13.97 -3.87
N GLU A 444 15.13 13.91 -5.19
CA GLU A 444 13.99 14.05 -6.09
C GLU A 444 13.33 12.67 -6.29
N TRP A 445 12.87 12.06 -5.19
CA TRP A 445 12.28 10.71 -5.20
C TRP A 445 10.75 10.74 -5.07
N SER A 446 10.10 9.89 -5.85
CA SER A 446 8.63 9.77 -5.95
C SER A 446 8.01 9.09 -4.74
N GLY A 447 6.69 9.20 -4.55
CA GLY A 447 5.99 8.42 -3.51
C GLY A 447 6.10 6.90 -3.76
N LEU A 448 5.88 6.51 -5.00
CA LEU A 448 5.99 5.14 -5.50
C LEU A 448 6.71 5.17 -6.86
N PHE A 449 7.73 4.33 -7.01
CA PHE A 449 8.37 4.04 -8.28
C PHE A 449 8.05 2.61 -8.74
N ILE A 450 7.68 2.44 -10.01
CA ILE A 450 7.41 1.15 -10.65
C ILE A 450 8.18 1.06 -11.97
N GLY A 451 9.02 0.03 -12.11
CA GLY A 451 9.64 -0.37 -13.36
C GLY A 451 9.25 -1.79 -13.75
N THR A 452 8.59 -1.98 -14.89
CA THR A 452 8.21 -3.33 -15.37
C THR A 452 8.12 -3.43 -16.89
N PHE A 453 8.08 -4.66 -17.43
CA PHE A 453 7.73 -4.88 -18.84
C PHE A 453 6.28 -5.39 -18.98
N GLY A 454 5.63 -5.75 -17.87
CA GLY A 454 4.24 -6.19 -17.84
C GLY A 454 3.27 -5.04 -17.58
N ASP A 455 2.01 -5.37 -17.41
CA ASP A 455 0.97 -4.39 -17.10
C ASP A 455 1.13 -3.86 -15.67
N VAL A 456 0.70 -2.61 -15.45
CA VAL A 456 0.63 -2.01 -14.12
C VAL A 456 -0.82 -1.70 -13.79
N ILE A 457 -1.32 -2.28 -12.70
CA ILE A 457 -2.71 -2.11 -12.27
C ILE A 457 -2.70 -1.57 -10.84
N ILE A 458 -3.18 -0.35 -10.62
CA ILE A 458 -3.36 0.23 -9.29
C ILE A 458 -4.85 0.49 -9.08
N SER A 459 -5.42 -0.12 -8.04
CA SER A 459 -6.85 -0.05 -7.73
C SER A 459 -7.09 0.03 -6.23
N GLY A 460 -8.34 0.29 -5.83
CA GLY A 460 -8.66 0.59 -4.43
C GLY A 460 -8.30 2.03 -4.05
N SER A 461 -8.15 2.35 -2.78
CA SER A 461 -7.86 3.72 -2.32
C SER A 461 -6.35 3.95 -2.31
N ASN A 462 -5.82 4.85 -3.14
CA ASN A 462 -4.38 5.04 -3.25
C ASN A 462 -3.98 6.52 -3.05
N GLU A 463 -3.17 6.81 -2.04
CA GLU A 463 -2.73 8.17 -1.69
C GLU A 463 -1.24 8.39 -2.00
N PHE A 464 -0.91 9.49 -2.66
CA PHE A 464 0.44 9.86 -3.10
C PHE A 464 0.71 11.36 -2.86
N ASN A 465 0.55 11.80 -1.62
CA ASN A 465 0.52 13.22 -1.26
C ASN A 465 1.83 13.71 -0.66
N ASN A 466 2.16 14.97 -0.93
CA ASN A 466 3.29 15.71 -0.32
C ASN A 466 4.66 15.05 -0.56
N ASN A 467 4.85 14.34 -1.68
CA ASN A 467 6.14 13.76 -2.00
C ASN A 467 7.11 14.81 -2.55
N TYR A 468 8.40 14.59 -2.34
CA TYR A 468 9.47 15.53 -2.72
C TYR A 468 9.79 15.50 -4.22
N TYR A 469 9.15 14.62 -4.99
CA TYR A 469 9.14 14.63 -6.45
C TYR A 469 7.74 14.33 -7.00
N ASP A 470 7.53 13.26 -7.77
CA ASP A 470 6.22 12.83 -8.25
C ASP A 470 5.42 12.08 -7.17
N GLY A 471 4.10 12.09 -7.27
CA GLY A 471 3.27 11.22 -6.43
C GLY A 471 3.53 9.75 -6.74
N VAL A 472 3.37 9.37 -8.00
CA VAL A 472 3.65 8.03 -8.52
C VAL A 472 4.38 8.10 -9.85
N GLU A 473 5.41 7.29 -10.03
CA GLU A 473 6.23 7.22 -11.24
C GLU A 473 6.23 5.78 -11.79
N ILE A 474 5.82 5.62 -13.05
CA ILE A 474 5.64 4.30 -13.66
C ILE A 474 6.31 4.23 -15.04
N TRP A 475 7.23 3.29 -15.17
CA TRP A 475 7.94 2.96 -16.39
C TRP A 475 7.55 1.53 -16.78
N SER A 476 6.79 1.36 -17.85
CA SER A 476 6.23 0.07 -18.25
C SER A 476 6.37 -0.21 -19.75
N LEU A 477 6.54 -1.48 -20.16
CA LEU A 477 6.32 -1.91 -21.55
C LEU A 477 4.89 -2.42 -21.82
N GLY A 478 4.08 -2.56 -20.76
CA GLY A 478 2.69 -2.96 -20.77
C GLY A 478 1.74 -1.78 -20.56
N ASN A 479 0.45 -2.09 -20.46
CA ASN A 479 -0.59 -1.11 -20.19
C ASN A 479 -0.49 -0.60 -18.75
N ILE A 480 -0.93 0.65 -18.53
CA ILE A 480 -1.03 1.23 -17.19
C ILE A 480 -2.50 1.51 -16.90
N SER A 481 -3.03 0.95 -15.83
CA SER A 481 -4.40 1.19 -15.37
C SER A 481 -4.40 1.69 -13.93
N LEU A 482 -4.90 2.91 -13.74
CA LEU A 482 -4.95 3.56 -12.43
C LEU A 482 -6.39 3.90 -12.07
N ASN A 483 -6.81 3.46 -10.89
CA ASN A 483 -8.10 3.77 -10.31
C ASN A 483 -7.94 4.40 -8.93
N SER A 484 -8.76 5.43 -8.66
CA SER A 484 -8.91 5.98 -7.30
C SER A 484 -7.59 6.46 -6.68
N ILE A 485 -6.79 7.15 -7.50
CA ILE A 485 -5.54 7.79 -7.11
C ILE A 485 -5.86 9.15 -6.50
N ILE A 486 -5.23 9.51 -5.38
CA ILE A 486 -5.24 10.85 -4.81
C ILE A 486 -3.78 11.32 -4.69
N ALA A 487 -3.35 12.18 -5.62
CA ALA A 487 -1.99 12.69 -5.66
C ALA A 487 -1.98 14.22 -5.57
N LYS A 488 -1.65 14.73 -4.38
CA LYS A 488 -1.72 16.16 -4.06
C LYS A 488 -0.42 16.73 -3.52
N ASN A 489 -0.21 18.02 -3.78
CA ASN A 489 0.90 18.80 -3.20
C ASN A 489 2.29 18.17 -3.44
N ASN A 490 2.47 17.46 -4.55
CA ASN A 490 3.76 16.88 -4.89
C ASN A 490 4.69 17.97 -5.46
N ALA A 491 5.97 17.87 -5.14
CA ALA A 491 6.96 18.86 -5.56
C ALA A 491 7.29 18.80 -7.07
N TYR A 492 6.79 17.79 -7.77
CA TYR A 492 6.79 17.70 -9.22
C TYR A 492 5.36 17.47 -9.75
N SER A 493 5.07 16.35 -10.42
CA SER A 493 3.73 16.03 -10.92
C SER A 493 2.98 15.09 -9.98
N GLY A 494 1.66 14.99 -10.13
CA GLY A 494 0.86 14.04 -9.37
C GLY A 494 1.16 12.60 -9.78
N ALA A 495 1.32 12.36 -11.07
CA ALA A 495 1.82 11.10 -11.61
C ALA A 495 2.70 11.32 -12.84
N TYR A 496 3.68 10.43 -13.02
CA TYR A 496 4.52 10.33 -14.21
C TYR A 496 4.38 8.95 -14.85
N PHE A 497 4.14 8.90 -16.17
CA PHE A 497 4.01 7.65 -16.92
C PHE A 497 4.93 7.63 -18.12
N SER A 498 5.51 6.47 -18.37
CA SER A 498 6.22 6.16 -19.60
C SER A 498 5.89 4.75 -20.06
N THR A 499 5.26 4.60 -21.22
CA THR A 499 4.91 3.29 -21.80
C THR A 499 4.62 3.34 -23.29
N PRO A 500 5.01 2.33 -24.10
CA PRO A 500 4.59 2.24 -25.48
C PRO A 500 3.11 1.83 -25.66
N GLN A 501 2.39 1.50 -24.58
CA GLN A 501 1.01 0.99 -24.59
C GLN A 501 -0.01 2.02 -24.09
N ASP A 502 -1.24 1.57 -23.86
CA ASP A 502 -2.34 2.39 -23.36
C ASP A 502 -2.19 2.68 -21.86
N VAL A 503 -2.55 3.91 -21.50
CA VAL A 503 -2.69 4.39 -20.13
C VAL A 503 -4.16 4.74 -19.90
N THR A 504 -4.78 4.17 -18.87
CA THR A 504 -6.15 4.46 -18.47
C THR A 504 -6.18 4.93 -17.02
N VAL A 505 -6.73 6.12 -16.77
CA VAL A 505 -6.83 6.73 -15.44
C VAL A 505 -8.28 7.11 -15.15
N TYR A 506 -8.82 6.64 -14.04
CA TYR A 506 -10.24 6.81 -13.72
C TYR A 506 -10.47 6.99 -12.21
N SER A 507 -11.54 7.70 -11.84
CA SER A 507 -11.85 8.10 -10.44
C SER A 507 -10.70 8.73 -9.65
N SER A 508 -9.80 9.47 -10.30
CA SER A 508 -8.56 9.95 -9.68
C SER A 508 -8.54 11.46 -9.45
N VAL A 509 -7.79 11.94 -8.47
CA VAL A 509 -7.64 13.37 -8.14
C VAL A 509 -6.18 13.75 -8.14
N PHE A 510 -5.82 14.69 -9.00
CA PHE A 510 -4.49 15.27 -9.09
C PHE A 510 -4.57 16.77 -8.81
N SER A 511 -4.11 17.21 -7.63
CA SER A 511 -4.22 18.63 -7.27
C SER A 511 -2.97 19.25 -6.65
N ASP A 512 -2.82 20.56 -6.85
CA ASP A 512 -1.81 21.37 -6.16
C ASP A 512 -0.37 20.89 -6.39
N ASN A 513 -0.12 20.17 -7.48
CA ASN A 513 1.22 19.70 -7.83
C ASN A 513 2.03 20.83 -8.50
N LYS A 514 3.34 20.90 -8.21
CA LYS A 514 4.20 21.99 -8.73
C LYS A 514 4.43 21.93 -10.24
N LYS A 515 4.14 20.82 -10.89
CA LYS A 515 4.13 20.69 -12.36
C LYS A 515 2.76 20.29 -12.86
N TYR A 516 2.59 19.03 -13.26
CA TYR A 516 1.37 18.55 -13.89
C TYR A 516 0.56 17.70 -12.92
N GLY A 517 -0.73 17.54 -13.17
CA GLY A 517 -1.46 16.45 -12.53
C GLY A 517 -0.93 15.10 -13.03
N VAL A 518 -0.81 14.96 -14.35
CA VAL A 518 -0.24 13.78 -15.03
C VAL A 518 0.82 14.19 -16.04
N ASP A 519 2.04 13.67 -15.93
CA ASP A 519 3.13 13.83 -16.89
C ASP A 519 3.34 12.50 -17.64
N ALA A 520 2.81 12.39 -18.84
CA ALA A 520 2.82 11.19 -19.67
C ALA A 520 3.94 11.29 -20.72
N TYR A 521 5.18 11.16 -20.27
CA TYR A 521 6.37 11.28 -21.12
C TYR A 521 6.61 9.97 -21.88
N ASP A 522 6.56 10.02 -23.21
CA ASP A 522 6.73 8.87 -24.12
C ASP A 522 5.61 7.80 -24.03
N VAL A 523 4.36 8.23 -23.81
CA VAL A 523 3.20 7.34 -23.99
C VAL A 523 2.89 7.19 -25.48
N CYS A 524 3.23 6.05 -26.08
CA CYS A 524 2.97 5.82 -27.52
C CYS A 524 1.52 5.36 -27.80
N GLY A 525 0.81 4.80 -26.80
CA GLY A 525 -0.58 4.37 -26.91
C GLY A 525 -1.59 5.49 -26.63
N SER A 526 -2.82 5.13 -26.29
CA SER A 526 -3.85 6.08 -25.85
C SER A 526 -3.67 6.47 -24.38
N LEU A 527 -3.95 7.73 -24.05
CA LEU A 527 -4.00 8.22 -22.67
C LEU A 527 -5.46 8.58 -22.38
N ASN A 528 -6.19 7.66 -21.76
CA ASN A 528 -7.62 7.81 -21.53
C ASN A 528 -7.89 8.23 -20.08
N PHE A 529 -8.62 9.32 -19.92
CA PHE A 529 -9.18 9.70 -18.64
C PHE A 529 -10.66 9.35 -18.69
N ASP A 530 -11.08 8.28 -18.01
CA ASP A 530 -12.47 7.83 -18.15
C ASP A 530 -13.46 8.90 -17.67
N SER A 531 -14.04 9.60 -18.64
CA SER A 531 -15.02 10.67 -18.46
C SER A 531 -16.24 10.26 -17.63
N SER A 532 -16.51 8.95 -17.50
CA SER A 532 -17.64 8.42 -16.73
C SER A 532 -17.39 8.32 -15.22
N THR A 533 -16.15 8.47 -14.76
CA THR A 533 -15.74 8.12 -13.38
C THR A 533 -15.07 9.25 -12.58
N LEU A 534 -15.01 10.47 -13.12
CA LEU A 534 -14.42 11.69 -12.53
C LEU A 534 -12.92 11.62 -12.19
N THR A 535 -12.06 11.70 -13.21
CA THR A 535 -10.69 12.17 -12.97
C THR A 535 -10.68 13.69 -12.85
N ALA A 536 -10.25 14.23 -11.71
CA ALA A 536 -10.23 15.66 -11.41
C ALA A 536 -8.80 16.20 -11.37
N PHE A 537 -8.61 17.38 -11.99
CA PHE A 537 -7.37 18.12 -11.99
C PHE A 537 -7.62 19.52 -11.42
N ASN A 538 -6.90 19.91 -10.38
CA ASN A 538 -7.10 21.21 -9.73
C ASN A 538 -5.77 21.86 -9.38
N SER A 539 -5.60 23.14 -9.71
CA SER A 539 -4.49 23.96 -9.19
C SER A 539 -3.07 23.42 -9.44
N ASN A 540 -2.87 22.58 -10.47
CA ASN A 540 -1.54 22.13 -10.88
C ASN A 540 -0.82 23.28 -11.59
N VAL A 541 0.41 23.61 -11.16
CA VAL A 541 1.08 24.87 -11.53
C VAL A 541 1.40 24.96 -13.03
N SER A 542 1.90 23.89 -13.63
CA SER A 542 2.30 23.85 -15.05
C SER A 542 1.19 23.39 -15.99
N GLY A 543 0.20 22.65 -15.48
CA GLY A 543 -0.98 22.23 -16.24
C GLY A 543 -1.64 20.98 -15.69
N ASP A 544 -2.77 20.57 -16.26
CA ASP A 544 -3.47 19.36 -15.80
C ASP A 544 -2.74 18.10 -16.23
N TYR A 545 -2.30 18.03 -17.49
CA TYR A 545 -1.41 16.99 -17.95
C TYR A 545 -0.45 17.49 -19.03
N LEU A 546 0.64 16.76 -19.24
CA LEU A 546 1.59 16.91 -20.34
C LEU A 546 1.73 15.57 -21.07
N ASN A 547 1.69 15.56 -22.40
CA ASN A 547 2.15 14.43 -23.21
C ASN A 547 2.84 14.97 -24.46
N PRO A 548 4.18 15.06 -24.47
CA PRO A 548 4.92 15.52 -25.63
C PRO A 548 4.97 14.38 -26.66
N ALA A 549 3.92 14.23 -27.46
CA ALA A 549 3.93 13.40 -28.66
C ALA A 549 5.22 13.64 -29.48
N GLY A 550 6.04 12.60 -29.66
CA GLY A 550 7.07 12.56 -30.70
C GLY A 550 8.50 12.19 -30.31
N GLY A 551 8.76 11.58 -29.15
CA GLY A 551 10.05 10.94 -28.84
C GLY A 551 10.06 9.44 -29.16
N ASP A 552 11.22 8.85 -29.46
CA ASP A 552 11.36 7.40 -29.39
C ASP A 552 11.40 6.99 -27.90
N TYR A 553 10.48 6.15 -27.45
CA TYR A 553 10.46 5.64 -26.07
C TYR A 553 11.73 4.83 -25.83
N THR A 554 12.60 5.27 -24.91
CA THR A 554 13.83 4.53 -24.55
C THR A 554 13.72 4.02 -23.14
N PHE A 555 13.71 2.70 -23.01
CA PHE A 555 13.58 2.03 -21.74
C PHE A 555 14.88 1.37 -21.34
N TYR A 556 15.34 1.72 -20.15
CA TYR A 556 16.53 1.15 -19.54
C TYR A 556 16.10 0.01 -18.61
N TYR A 557 16.63 -1.18 -18.83
CA TYR A 557 16.41 -2.33 -17.96
C TYR A 557 17.69 -3.05 -17.64
N TYR A 558 17.72 -3.69 -16.49
CA TYR A 558 18.80 -4.58 -16.14
C TYR A 558 18.54 -5.97 -16.73
N ASP A 559 19.42 -6.47 -17.61
CA ASP A 559 19.38 -7.84 -18.10
C ASP A 559 20.26 -8.73 -17.21
N ALA A 560 19.65 -9.55 -16.34
CA ALA A 560 20.45 -10.46 -15.52
C ALA A 560 21.14 -11.57 -16.31
N ASN A 561 20.78 -11.82 -17.58
CA ASN A 561 21.55 -12.75 -18.42
C ASN A 561 22.90 -12.16 -18.81
N THR A 562 22.98 -10.84 -18.98
CA THR A 562 24.20 -10.13 -19.38
C THR A 562 24.85 -9.36 -18.24
N ASP A 563 24.19 -9.28 -17.07
CA ASP A 563 24.58 -8.53 -15.87
C ASP A 563 24.85 -7.05 -16.19
N LYS A 564 23.98 -6.45 -17.02
CA LYS A 564 24.13 -5.08 -17.52
C LYS A 564 22.80 -4.38 -17.64
N TYR A 565 22.84 -3.05 -17.50
CA TYR A 565 21.77 -2.20 -17.98
C TYR A 565 21.81 -2.15 -19.51
N GLU A 566 20.75 -2.65 -20.12
CA GLU A 566 20.46 -2.55 -21.54
C GLU A 566 19.44 -1.45 -21.78
N GLU A 567 19.45 -0.89 -22.99
CA GLU A 567 18.43 0.06 -23.44
C GLU A 567 17.68 -0.54 -24.61
N THR A 568 16.36 -0.41 -24.61
CA THR A 568 15.52 -0.69 -25.77
C THR A 568 14.76 0.56 -26.14
N THR A 569 14.99 1.01 -27.37
CA THR A 569 14.29 2.14 -27.96
C THR A 569 13.16 1.63 -28.85
N ILE A 570 11.93 1.99 -28.54
CA ILE A 570 10.73 1.69 -29.31
C ILE A 570 10.34 2.96 -30.07
N PRO A 571 10.34 2.94 -31.42
CA PRO A 571 9.95 4.11 -32.18
C PRO A 571 8.47 4.43 -31.99
N CYS A 572 8.14 5.53 -31.30
CA CYS A 572 6.74 5.96 -31.19
C CYS A 572 6.29 6.58 -32.52
N LYS A 573 5.26 5.98 -33.13
CA LYS A 573 4.55 6.55 -34.31
C LYS A 573 3.03 6.63 -34.10
N GLY A 574 2.56 6.46 -32.87
CA GLY A 574 1.15 6.52 -32.52
C GLY A 574 0.65 7.96 -32.40
N GLU A 575 -0.58 8.21 -32.87
CA GLU A 575 -1.32 9.42 -32.49
C GLU A 575 -1.79 9.25 -31.05
N VAL A 576 -1.32 10.10 -30.14
CA VAL A 576 -1.83 10.18 -28.77
C VAL A 576 -3.29 10.62 -28.85
N THR A 577 -4.19 9.75 -28.44
CA THR A 577 -5.61 10.06 -28.28
C THR A 577 -5.92 10.22 -26.80
N VAL A 578 -6.57 11.34 -26.45
CA VAL A 578 -7.17 11.56 -25.14
C VAL A 578 -8.68 11.49 -25.33
N ASP A 579 -9.31 10.53 -24.66
CA ASP A 579 -10.75 10.22 -24.78
C ASP A 579 -11.21 10.00 -26.23
N GLY A 580 -10.38 9.27 -27.00
CA GLY A 580 -10.63 8.97 -28.41
C GLY A 580 -10.44 10.15 -29.38
N LYS A 581 -9.90 11.30 -28.93
CA LYS A 581 -9.58 12.46 -29.76
C LYS A 581 -8.07 12.67 -29.87
N SER A 582 -7.57 12.80 -31.11
CA SER A 582 -6.17 13.17 -31.38
C SER A 582 -5.91 14.60 -30.89
N ILE A 583 -4.89 14.80 -30.06
CA ILE A 583 -4.54 16.10 -29.49
C ILE A 583 -3.12 16.54 -29.86
N ASN A 584 -2.90 17.85 -29.88
CA ASN A 584 -1.58 18.43 -30.04
C ASN A 584 -0.74 18.16 -28.76
N PRO A 585 0.54 17.77 -28.87
CA PRO A 585 1.46 17.53 -27.75
C PRO A 585 1.59 18.64 -26.68
N ASN A 586 1.14 19.87 -27.00
CA ASN A 586 1.10 21.01 -26.08
C ASN A 586 -0.33 21.51 -25.81
N ALA A 587 -1.35 20.70 -26.07
CA ALA A 587 -2.73 21.08 -25.87
C ALA A 587 -3.06 21.12 -24.38
N THR A 588 -3.38 22.31 -23.89
CA THR A 588 -4.27 22.43 -22.74
C THR A 588 -5.60 21.82 -23.17
N LEU A 589 -5.98 20.67 -22.61
CA LEU A 589 -7.31 20.13 -22.88
C LEU A 589 -8.31 21.17 -22.37
N ASN A 590 -9.09 21.71 -23.30
CA ASN A 590 -10.38 22.27 -22.98
C ASN A 590 -11.32 21.08 -22.70
N SER A 591 -11.03 20.31 -21.64
CA SER A 591 -11.95 19.27 -21.19
C SER A 591 -13.14 19.97 -20.57
N VAL A 592 -14.29 19.69 -21.16
CA VAL A 592 -15.62 19.92 -20.59
C VAL A 592 -15.59 19.40 -19.15
N LEU A 593 -15.82 20.28 -18.19
CA LEU A 593 -15.96 19.93 -16.79
C LEU A 593 -17.29 19.17 -16.66
N GLU A 594 -17.29 17.84 -16.70
CA GLU A 594 -18.50 17.09 -16.40
C GLU A 594 -18.66 16.92 -14.88
N ALA A 595 -19.78 17.42 -14.36
CA ALA A 595 -20.15 17.38 -12.96
C ALA A 595 -20.80 16.03 -12.62
N ARG A 596 -20.07 15.05 -12.07
CA ARG A 596 -20.67 13.75 -11.67
C ARG A 596 -20.08 13.09 -10.43
N GLY A 597 -20.10 13.78 -9.28
CA GLY A 597 -19.69 13.17 -7.99
C GLY A 597 -20.21 13.86 -6.72
N GLY A 598 -20.85 15.01 -6.89
CA GLY A 598 -21.72 15.63 -5.91
C GLY A 598 -22.85 16.30 -6.66
N ASN A 599 -23.93 16.68 -5.97
CA ASN A 599 -24.91 17.58 -6.56
C ASN A 599 -24.32 18.96 -6.85
N GLU A 600 -23.03 19.18 -6.59
CA GLU A 600 -22.34 20.46 -6.55
C GLU A 600 -20.93 20.34 -7.15
N VAL A 601 -20.50 21.33 -7.92
CA VAL A 601 -19.16 21.45 -8.53
C VAL A 601 -18.63 22.85 -8.26
N GLU A 602 -17.38 22.96 -7.82
CA GLU A 602 -16.72 24.24 -7.51
C GLU A 602 -15.36 24.33 -8.21
N PHE A 603 -15.07 25.43 -8.90
CA PHE A 603 -13.80 25.65 -9.60
C PHE A 603 -13.48 27.14 -9.82
N ASP A 604 -12.20 27.49 -9.94
CA ASP A 604 -11.76 28.87 -10.19
C ASP A 604 -11.86 29.29 -11.67
N LEU A 605 -12.38 30.50 -11.89
CA LEU A 605 -12.54 31.15 -13.19
C LEU A 605 -11.25 31.84 -13.63
N SER A 606 -10.37 31.08 -14.28
CA SER A 606 -9.07 31.52 -14.80
C SER A 606 -9.13 31.99 -16.26
N CYS A 607 -9.82 33.10 -16.53
CA CYS A 607 -10.03 33.64 -17.89
C CYS A 607 -8.76 34.14 -18.61
N GLU A 608 -7.59 34.11 -17.98
CA GLU A 608 -6.31 34.35 -18.64
C GLU A 608 -5.89 33.17 -19.55
N ARG A 609 -6.42 31.97 -19.30
CA ARG A 609 -5.97 30.70 -19.92
C ARG A 609 -7.04 30.01 -20.78
N ARG A 610 -8.31 30.42 -20.68
CA ARG A 610 -9.46 29.81 -21.38
C ARG A 610 -10.46 30.88 -21.82
N GLY A 611 -11.21 30.63 -22.90
CA GLY A 611 -12.25 31.52 -23.43
C GLY A 611 -13.64 31.29 -22.84
N SER A 612 -13.90 30.10 -22.32
CA SER A 612 -15.12 29.74 -21.59
C SER A 612 -14.91 28.49 -20.72
N PHE A 613 -15.87 28.22 -19.83
CA PHE A 613 -15.92 27.06 -18.94
C PHE A 613 -17.25 26.32 -19.16
N PRO A 614 -17.30 25.37 -20.11
CA PRO A 614 -18.48 24.53 -20.32
C PRO A 614 -18.56 23.43 -19.24
N VAL A 615 -19.74 23.28 -18.66
CA VAL A 615 -20.08 22.33 -17.60
C VAL A 615 -21.32 21.55 -18.01
N THR A 616 -21.25 20.22 -18.00
CA THR A 616 -22.40 19.33 -18.24
C THR A 616 -22.80 18.66 -16.93
N LEU A 617 -24.09 18.73 -16.58
CA LEU A 617 -24.67 18.12 -15.39
C LEU A 617 -25.11 16.67 -15.63
N THR A 618 -25.33 15.94 -14.53
CA THR A 618 -25.71 14.50 -14.56
C THR A 618 -26.95 14.18 -15.40
N ASN A 619 -27.85 15.13 -15.56
CA ASN A 619 -29.11 15.03 -16.31
C ASN A 619 -29.00 15.55 -17.76
N GLY A 620 -27.82 15.90 -18.24
CA GLY A 620 -27.60 16.40 -19.61
C GLY A 620 -27.76 17.92 -19.77
N ASP A 621 -28.15 18.65 -18.72
CA ASP A 621 -28.15 20.11 -18.73
C ASP A 621 -26.74 20.66 -18.83
N LYS A 622 -26.59 21.82 -19.47
CA LYS A 622 -25.30 22.46 -19.74
C LYS A 622 -25.30 23.90 -19.26
N ILE A 623 -24.16 24.30 -18.70
CA ILE A 623 -23.85 25.67 -18.29
C ILE A 623 -22.51 26.02 -18.91
N GLU A 624 -22.42 27.12 -19.64
CA GLU A 624 -21.14 27.62 -20.15
C GLU A 624 -20.90 29.03 -19.63
N ILE A 625 -19.85 29.19 -18.83
CA ILE A 625 -19.42 30.50 -18.33
C ILE A 625 -18.40 31.05 -19.31
N ILE A 626 -18.76 32.10 -20.04
CA ILE A 626 -17.97 32.71 -21.12
C ILE A 626 -17.17 33.89 -20.57
N CYS A 627 -15.87 33.92 -20.85
CA CYS A 627 -14.96 34.97 -20.41
C CYS A 627 -15.22 36.31 -21.12
N PRO A 628 -14.81 37.45 -20.52
CA PRO A 628 -14.06 37.61 -19.27
C PRO A 628 -14.91 37.57 -17.99
N VAL A 629 -14.49 36.78 -17.01
CA VAL A 629 -15.05 36.73 -15.64
C VAL A 629 -13.99 36.20 -14.66
N SER A 630 -14.01 36.66 -13.41
CA SER A 630 -13.10 36.19 -12.36
C SER A 630 -13.84 35.78 -11.09
N GLY A 631 -13.19 34.94 -10.27
CA GLY A 631 -13.74 34.39 -9.04
C GLY A 631 -13.82 32.87 -9.09
N THR A 632 -14.64 32.28 -8.22
CA THR A 632 -14.88 30.83 -8.14
C THR A 632 -16.33 30.55 -8.53
N ALA A 633 -16.56 29.64 -9.47
CA ALA A 633 -17.89 29.19 -9.85
C ALA A 633 -18.30 27.98 -9.00
N ARG A 634 -19.54 27.99 -8.50
CA ARG A 634 -20.17 26.87 -7.80
C ARG A 634 -21.49 26.54 -8.45
N ILE A 635 -21.63 25.32 -8.96
CA ILE A 635 -22.80 24.87 -9.72
C ILE A 635 -23.45 23.73 -8.97
N LYS A 636 -24.76 23.79 -8.72
CA LYS A 636 -25.49 22.73 -8.03
C LYS A 636 -26.73 22.29 -8.80
N ARG A 637 -26.91 20.98 -9.01
CA ARG A 637 -28.17 20.44 -9.54
C ARG A 637 -29.26 20.53 -8.47
N LEU A 638 -30.46 20.95 -8.87
CA LEU A 638 -31.63 21.01 -7.99
C LEU A 638 -32.70 20.05 -8.51
N ASP A 639 -33.39 19.38 -7.60
CA ASP A 639 -34.64 18.67 -7.89
C ASP A 639 -35.83 19.50 -7.41
N ASN A 640 -37.04 19.02 -7.68
CA ASN A 640 -38.27 19.73 -7.31
C ASN A 640 -38.47 19.89 -5.79
N THR A 641 -37.81 19.07 -4.96
CA THR A 641 -37.88 19.15 -3.50
C THR A 641 -36.89 20.18 -2.92
N MET A 642 -35.87 20.54 -3.71
CA MET A 642 -34.82 21.49 -3.33
C MET A 642 -35.04 22.90 -3.89
N LEU A 643 -36.16 23.15 -4.57
CA LEU A 643 -36.48 24.49 -5.07
C LEU A 643 -36.77 25.46 -3.91
N PRO A 644 -36.22 26.69 -3.94
CA PRO A 644 -36.39 27.67 -2.86
C PRO A 644 -37.80 28.32 -2.83
N ALA A 645 -38.62 28.11 -3.86
CA ALA A 645 -40.01 28.56 -3.94
C ALA A 645 -40.83 27.61 -4.84
N GLU A 646 -42.13 27.48 -4.57
CA GLU A 646 -43.05 26.72 -5.42
C GLU A 646 -43.17 27.38 -6.81
N LEU A 647 -43.26 26.56 -7.86
CA LEU A 647 -43.46 27.06 -9.23
C LEU A 647 -44.84 27.73 -9.37
N PRO A 648 -44.98 28.77 -10.23
CA PRO A 648 -46.27 29.43 -10.44
C PRO A 648 -47.34 28.47 -10.96
N ALA A 649 -48.60 28.72 -10.61
CA ALA A 649 -49.72 27.90 -11.09
C ALA A 649 -49.73 27.81 -12.62
N GLY A 650 -49.77 26.58 -13.15
CA GLY A 650 -49.67 26.30 -14.59
C GLY A 650 -48.30 25.79 -15.05
N TYR A 651 -47.26 25.89 -14.21
CA TYR A 651 -45.93 25.35 -14.52
C TYR A 651 -45.68 24.01 -13.83
N THR A 652 -45.08 23.07 -14.56
CA THR A 652 -44.63 21.76 -14.04
C THR A 652 -43.11 21.67 -14.14
N TYR A 653 -42.46 21.24 -13.05
CA TYR A 653 -41.01 21.06 -13.00
C TYR A 653 -40.51 20.06 -14.04
N THR A 654 -39.45 20.42 -14.77
CA THR A 654 -38.73 19.51 -15.67
C THR A 654 -37.29 19.31 -15.22
N SER A 655 -36.55 20.41 -15.03
CA SER A 655 -35.14 20.36 -14.60
C SER A 655 -34.70 21.66 -13.94
N ALA A 656 -33.67 21.63 -13.09
CA ALA A 656 -33.14 22.82 -12.44
C ALA A 656 -31.67 22.71 -11.99
N PHE A 657 -31.02 23.86 -11.90
CA PHE A 657 -29.71 24.00 -11.26
C PHE A 657 -29.51 25.43 -10.71
N SER A 658 -28.56 25.58 -9.79
CA SER A 658 -27.99 26.85 -9.36
C SER A 658 -26.59 27.03 -9.93
N LEU A 659 -26.25 28.26 -10.27
CA LEU A 659 -24.89 28.73 -10.51
C LEU A 659 -24.65 29.90 -9.57
N GLU A 660 -23.59 29.83 -8.77
CA GLU A 660 -23.03 30.94 -8.00
C GLU A 660 -21.67 31.29 -8.58
N ILE A 661 -21.34 32.59 -8.64
CA ILE A 661 -19.98 33.05 -8.92
C ILE A 661 -19.54 33.90 -7.74
N ILE A 662 -18.48 33.47 -7.07
CA ILE A 662 -17.97 34.05 -5.83
C ILE A 662 -16.72 34.86 -6.17
N LYS A 663 -16.76 36.17 -5.92
CA LYS A 663 -15.64 37.08 -6.15
C LYS A 663 -15.31 37.80 -4.86
N ASN A 664 -14.04 37.79 -4.44
CA ASN A 664 -13.60 38.32 -3.15
C ASN A 664 -14.45 37.78 -1.97
N ASN A 665 -14.68 36.46 -1.96
CA ASN A 665 -15.53 35.73 -1.00
C ASN A 665 -17.02 36.15 -0.95
N ASN A 666 -17.53 36.88 -1.93
CA ASN A 666 -18.95 37.25 -2.00
C ASN A 666 -19.59 36.77 -3.32
N PRO A 667 -20.77 36.14 -3.28
CA PRO A 667 -21.54 35.88 -4.50
C PRO A 667 -21.86 37.17 -5.24
N ILE A 668 -21.75 37.14 -6.57
CA ILE A 668 -22.10 38.29 -7.44
C ILE A 668 -23.50 38.11 -8.02
N ASP A 669 -24.25 39.21 -8.14
CA ASP A 669 -25.58 39.20 -8.76
C ASP A 669 -25.52 39.25 -10.29
N TYR A 670 -24.42 39.76 -10.86
CA TYR A 670 -24.17 39.82 -12.30
C TYR A 670 -22.66 39.95 -12.59
N ILE A 671 -22.28 39.63 -13.83
CA ILE A 671 -20.93 39.72 -14.37
C ILE A 671 -20.75 41.11 -14.98
N ASP A 672 -19.89 41.93 -14.38
CA ASP A 672 -19.55 43.29 -14.82
C ASP A 672 -18.30 43.36 -15.72
N GLU A 673 -17.57 42.25 -15.83
CA GLU A 673 -16.30 42.14 -16.55
C GLU A 673 -16.47 42.02 -18.07
N GLY A 674 -17.68 41.74 -18.55
CA GLY A 674 -18.00 41.55 -19.96
C GLY A 674 -18.21 40.10 -20.39
N GLY A 675 -18.03 39.14 -19.48
CA GLY A 675 -18.37 37.74 -19.66
C GLY A 675 -19.89 37.48 -19.58
N SER A 676 -20.27 36.22 -19.80
CA SER A 676 -21.67 35.81 -19.82
C SER A 676 -21.86 34.37 -19.39
N VAL A 677 -23.11 33.97 -19.14
CA VAL A 677 -23.52 32.61 -18.82
C VAL A 677 -24.49 32.15 -19.89
N LYS A 678 -24.18 31.03 -20.54
CA LYS A 678 -25.10 30.31 -21.41
C LYS A 678 -25.68 29.13 -20.65
N VAL A 679 -27.00 29.11 -20.53
CA VAL A 679 -27.80 28.06 -19.89
C VAL A 679 -28.48 27.25 -20.98
N SER A 680 -28.38 25.92 -20.90
CA SER A 680 -28.90 25.01 -21.92
C SER A 680 -29.52 23.78 -21.26
N PHE A 681 -30.85 23.69 -21.30
CA PHE A 681 -31.57 22.55 -20.74
C PHE A 681 -31.88 21.51 -21.81
N GLU A 682 -31.77 20.24 -21.46
CA GLU A 682 -32.24 19.16 -22.31
C GLU A 682 -33.77 19.04 -22.22
N VAL A 683 -34.45 19.01 -23.38
CA VAL A 683 -35.91 18.94 -23.44
C VAL A 683 -36.33 17.49 -23.64
N PRO A 684 -37.04 16.86 -22.67
CA PRO A 684 -37.24 15.41 -22.67
C PRO A 684 -38.17 14.89 -23.78
N TYR A 685 -39.18 15.66 -24.18
CA TYR A 685 -40.08 15.31 -25.28
C TYR A 685 -40.83 16.55 -25.81
N MET A 686 -41.04 16.63 -27.13
CA MET A 686 -41.82 17.68 -27.81
C MET A 686 -43.15 17.09 -28.36
N GLU A 687 -44.27 17.25 -27.63
CA GLU A 687 -45.63 16.92 -28.11
C GLU A 687 -46.35 18.16 -28.64
N GLU A 688 -47.30 17.94 -29.55
CA GLU A 688 -48.20 18.99 -30.01
C GLU A 688 -49.07 19.50 -28.84
N GLY A 689 -48.91 20.77 -28.47
CA GLY A 689 -49.62 21.40 -27.35
C GLY A 689 -48.84 21.53 -26.05
N VAL A 690 -47.57 21.11 -26.02
CA VAL A 690 -46.66 21.27 -24.87
C VAL A 690 -45.68 22.42 -25.11
N ALA A 691 -45.60 23.39 -24.19
CA ALA A 691 -44.61 24.47 -24.24
C ALA A 691 -43.65 24.42 -23.05
N TYR A 692 -42.42 24.90 -23.25
CA TYR A 692 -41.40 24.98 -22.21
C TYR A 692 -40.92 26.43 -22.03
N SER A 693 -40.59 26.80 -20.80
CA SER A 693 -39.95 28.07 -20.47
C SER A 693 -38.80 27.86 -19.50
N ILE A 694 -37.81 28.75 -19.58
CA ILE A 694 -36.77 28.88 -18.56
C ILE A 694 -37.23 29.95 -17.58
N LEU A 695 -37.42 29.56 -16.32
CA LEU A 695 -37.71 30.44 -15.19
C LEU A 695 -36.41 30.76 -14.45
N TYR A 696 -36.28 32.00 -13.99
CA TYR A 696 -35.20 32.45 -13.10
C TYR A 696 -35.75 32.88 -11.75
N LEU A 697 -35.08 32.52 -10.67
CA LEU A 697 -35.46 32.96 -9.33
C LEU A 697 -34.91 34.37 -9.06
N ASP A 698 -35.80 35.37 -9.01
CA ASP A 698 -35.46 36.73 -8.65
C ASP A 698 -36.11 37.12 -7.32
N ASN A 699 -35.28 37.39 -6.29
CA ASN A 699 -35.75 37.79 -4.96
C ASN A 699 -36.85 36.87 -4.38
N GLY A 700 -36.72 35.56 -4.60
CA GLY A 700 -37.68 34.55 -4.14
C GLY A 700 -38.91 34.34 -5.03
N ILE A 701 -38.98 35.01 -6.18
CA ILE A 701 -40.09 34.92 -7.14
C ILE A 701 -39.59 34.35 -8.48
N TRP A 702 -40.30 33.37 -9.02
CA TRP A 702 -39.99 32.82 -10.34
C TRP A 702 -40.44 33.78 -11.47
N VAL A 703 -39.49 34.17 -12.32
CA VAL A 703 -39.71 35.06 -13.47
C VAL A 703 -39.44 34.28 -14.77
N PRO A 704 -40.42 34.15 -15.68
CA PRO A 704 -40.19 33.60 -17.02
C PRO A 704 -39.24 34.50 -17.82
N LEU A 705 -38.14 33.91 -18.29
CA LEU A 705 -37.19 34.62 -19.12
C LEU A 705 -37.73 34.77 -20.55
N LYS A 706 -37.43 35.91 -21.17
CA LYS A 706 -37.98 36.30 -22.47
C LYS A 706 -37.50 35.39 -23.58
N GLU A 707 -38.41 35.10 -24.52
CA GLU A 707 -38.12 34.36 -25.74
C GLU A 707 -37.15 35.11 -26.65
N PHE A 708 -36.46 34.33 -27.48
CA PHE A 708 -35.55 34.84 -28.49
C PHE A 708 -36.26 35.76 -29.48
N MET A 709 -35.69 36.96 -29.66
CA MET A 709 -36.12 37.89 -30.69
C MET A 709 -34.89 38.46 -31.37
N LEU A 710 -35.03 38.81 -32.65
CA LEU A 710 -34.01 39.55 -33.39
C LEU A 710 -34.26 41.06 -33.29
N ASP A 711 -33.20 41.84 -33.27
CA ASP A 711 -33.26 43.29 -33.43
C ASP A 711 -33.45 43.68 -34.91
N GLY A 712 -33.56 44.98 -35.19
CA GLY A 712 -33.72 45.49 -36.56
C GLY A 712 -32.55 45.20 -37.51
N ASN A 713 -31.44 44.67 -36.99
CA ASN A 713 -30.22 44.32 -37.73
C ASN A 713 -30.03 42.80 -37.86
N GLY A 714 -30.96 41.99 -37.34
CA GLY A 714 -30.87 40.53 -37.39
C GLY A 714 -29.98 39.89 -36.32
N ASN A 715 -29.56 40.64 -35.29
CA ASN A 715 -28.83 40.10 -34.14
C ASN A 715 -29.78 39.71 -33.00
N PRO A 716 -29.41 38.77 -32.11
CA PRO A 716 -30.16 38.51 -30.89
C PRO A 716 -30.40 39.80 -30.10
N ARG A 717 -31.66 40.07 -29.79
CA ARG A 717 -32.06 41.24 -29.00
C ARG A 717 -31.87 40.94 -27.52
N GLY A 718 -31.06 41.77 -26.85
CA GLY A 718 -30.93 41.74 -25.40
C GLY A 718 -32.09 42.43 -24.67
N PHE A 719 -32.35 42.00 -23.43
CA PHE A 719 -33.35 42.57 -22.53
C PHE A 719 -32.77 42.75 -21.13
N ASN A 720 -33.05 43.87 -20.48
CA ASN A 720 -32.86 43.92 -19.02
C ASN A 720 -33.89 42.99 -18.36
N LEU A 721 -33.50 42.36 -17.25
CA LEU A 721 -34.40 41.52 -16.45
C LEU A 721 -35.60 42.36 -15.96
N HIS A 722 -35.32 43.55 -15.42
CA HIS A 722 -36.28 44.63 -15.16
C HIS A 722 -35.85 45.93 -15.82
N ALA A 723 -36.74 46.91 -15.95
CA ALA A 723 -36.48 48.16 -16.69
C ALA A 723 -35.17 48.87 -16.29
N ASP A 724 -34.79 48.82 -15.02
CA ASP A 724 -33.59 49.46 -14.43
C ASP A 724 -32.61 48.44 -13.78
N ASP A 725 -32.59 47.19 -14.25
CA ASP A 725 -31.70 46.14 -13.73
C ASP A 725 -30.36 46.06 -14.49
N LEU A 726 -29.27 45.75 -13.78
CA LEU A 726 -27.95 45.48 -14.36
C LEU A 726 -27.83 44.05 -14.90
N ARG A 727 -28.72 43.15 -14.46
CA ARG A 727 -28.92 41.81 -14.99
C ARG A 727 -29.64 41.89 -16.34
N LYS A 728 -29.03 41.28 -17.35
CA LYS A 728 -29.44 41.30 -18.76
C LYS A 728 -29.51 39.89 -19.32
N ILE A 729 -30.63 39.62 -19.97
CA ILE A 729 -30.78 38.52 -20.91
C ILE A 729 -30.11 38.98 -22.20
N LEU A 730 -28.99 38.38 -22.57
CA LEU A 730 -28.19 38.75 -23.75
C LEU A 730 -28.78 38.17 -25.03
N SER A 731 -29.32 36.95 -24.93
CA SER A 731 -30.08 36.28 -25.98
C SER A 731 -31.23 35.55 -25.32
N GLY A 732 -32.47 35.83 -25.74
CA GLY A 732 -33.67 35.19 -25.19
C GLY A 732 -33.71 33.67 -25.43
N SER A 733 -34.64 32.97 -24.78
CA SER A 733 -34.77 31.52 -24.86
C SER A 733 -35.07 31.06 -26.28
N ASN A 734 -34.27 30.13 -26.80
CA ASN A 734 -34.39 29.60 -28.16
C ASN A 734 -34.26 28.07 -28.17
N PHE A 735 -35.09 27.41 -28.98
CA PHE A 735 -34.94 25.99 -29.23
C PHE A 735 -33.81 25.75 -30.24
N ILE A 736 -32.93 24.81 -29.90
CA ILE A 736 -31.81 24.38 -30.74
C ILE A 736 -32.08 22.94 -31.19
N PHE A 737 -32.05 22.74 -32.51
CA PHE A 737 -32.23 21.46 -33.16
C PHE A 737 -30.94 21.12 -33.91
N GLU A 738 -30.28 20.06 -33.50
CA GLU A 738 -29.06 19.56 -34.12
C GLU A 738 -29.26 18.10 -34.53
N GLU A 739 -28.72 17.73 -35.69
CA GLU A 739 -28.75 16.35 -36.18
C GLU A 739 -27.95 15.47 -35.19
N ASP A 740 -28.53 14.35 -34.75
CA ASP A 740 -27.94 13.43 -33.77
C ASP A 740 -27.69 13.99 -32.34
N SER A 741 -28.37 15.07 -31.93
CA SER A 741 -28.32 15.61 -30.55
C SER A 741 -29.71 15.86 -29.95
N PRO A 742 -29.86 15.76 -28.61
CA PRO A 742 -31.15 16.02 -27.99
C PRO A 742 -31.56 17.48 -28.18
N THR A 743 -32.88 17.72 -28.32
CA THR A 743 -33.43 19.07 -28.44
C THR A 743 -33.16 19.84 -27.16
N ARG A 744 -32.70 21.09 -27.30
CA ARG A 744 -32.31 21.94 -26.17
C ARG A 744 -33.04 23.27 -26.18
N LEU A 745 -33.31 23.80 -25.00
CA LEU A 745 -33.78 25.17 -24.80
C LEU A 745 -32.64 25.98 -24.18
N GLU A 746 -32.13 26.96 -24.92
CA GLU A 746 -30.93 27.72 -24.54
C GLU A 746 -31.23 29.20 -24.31
N ILE A 747 -30.55 29.81 -23.34
CA ILE A 747 -30.60 31.24 -23.05
C ILE A 747 -29.22 31.75 -22.65
N SER A 748 -28.90 33.00 -22.98
CA SER A 748 -27.65 33.64 -22.55
C SER A 748 -27.96 34.86 -21.67
N THR A 749 -27.26 34.97 -20.55
CA THR A 749 -27.42 36.05 -19.57
C THR A 749 -26.05 36.59 -19.15
N ASN A 750 -25.99 37.74 -18.49
CA ASN A 750 -24.77 38.19 -17.80
C ASN A 750 -24.85 37.91 -16.29
N PHE A 751 -25.71 37.00 -15.82
CA PHE A 751 -25.93 36.82 -14.40
C PHE A 751 -25.99 35.34 -13.99
N PRO A 752 -25.38 34.97 -12.86
CA PRO A 752 -25.58 33.66 -12.25
C PRO A 752 -26.92 33.62 -11.49
N GLY A 753 -27.28 32.45 -10.97
CA GLY A 753 -28.45 32.25 -10.12
C GLY A 753 -29.12 30.89 -10.34
N ILE A 754 -30.40 30.79 -9.97
CA ILE A 754 -31.17 29.55 -10.06
C ILE A 754 -32.05 29.58 -11.30
N PHE A 755 -31.88 28.57 -12.16
CA PHE A 755 -32.64 28.40 -13.39
C PHE A 755 -33.45 27.11 -13.33
N VAL A 756 -34.69 27.17 -13.84
CA VAL A 756 -35.60 26.01 -13.92
C VAL A 756 -36.15 25.91 -15.34
N LEU A 757 -36.05 24.73 -15.94
CA LEU A 757 -36.88 24.34 -17.07
C LEU A 757 -38.25 23.88 -16.55
N ALA A 758 -39.31 24.51 -17.02
CA ALA A 758 -40.67 24.14 -16.67
C ALA A 758 -41.59 24.06 -17.89
N GLN A 759 -42.45 23.04 -17.88
CA GLN A 759 -43.51 22.83 -18.85
C GLN A 759 -44.75 23.66 -18.49
N HIS A 760 -45.45 24.25 -19.46
CA HIS A 760 -46.69 25.01 -19.26
C HIS A 760 -47.68 24.88 -20.43
#